data_AF-A0A9D9E1A9-F1
#
_entry.id   AF-A0A9D9E1A9-F1
#
_cell.length_a   1.000
_cell.length_b   1.000
_cell.length_c   1.000
_cell.angle_alpha   90.00
_cell.angle_beta   90.00
_cell.angle_gamma   90.00
#
_symmetry.space_group_name_H-M   'P 1'
#
loop_
_entity.id
_entity.type
_entity.pdbx_description
1 polymer ?
#
loop_
_entity_poly.entity_id
_entity_poly.type
_entity_poly.pdbx_seq_one_letter_code
_entity_poly.pdbx_strand_id
1 'polypeptide(L)'
;MKRIFLLLSLTFACSVLMAQSLPSHENYVPLGAEGKAWYEAYNAWQPGTPLYNGLDEAENENFFISRVKPRDRFVYTATQVKEGLNPARKLLWWCPIGKSAWNAVPQYFFNAEVFSMWSYVDIYGNWTAPMVQVPGAFLDICHKNGVAASPVAAIPWAATPKINDGGNGSMIQAMVDGGYDKFLKYLNYYGIDGIGWNSEFYWTSMGSYMNNFKNLMGDCYTNAEAYGVPLFHNAWYSFTRNDGDIGDYSYLDSNCSEWFHYNSKPVSTVYFLNYNWSDSRLSSSQSVANGFSGRSSFDVFAGINYQSGSSVPFPALQNYDISVGFWGAHDMNMIYETRGENGSAPVQQQKTYQLISENSFTGSSYNPVNTPAVTTKITHTSTAKDFHGFSSFIVARSSLTCDDLANDPFVTYFNLGNGQFFNVEGERTFNNEWYNIGIQDYLPTWRWWWTKSFMGKNADDASEDMTAEFTWDDAWFGGSCLQISGQTDAAYLQLFKTKYTTANTGDKLLIRYKVVSGSGTMAWACTTEEKLTSTSDIEVSRTIATNASAGEEWQTVTTNIGGRNSLLVNNATLALIGLKFTNTTSDFKVLIGEIALTRGTTATPAAPVLASSKTLASNYKGVDLKVIFSMNSSKTAPVYNADVDTWYFKVYTQQEGCERVMCTATTSWAAYVVGAPYDTELGGNIRIGVSAVSLDGKSESSVTWGDWLSVPAADIVEGFSIDKPVIKANESFTIGFDDPNHGAATWVIKSASDNSQKYSNTATEFTTSLTEEGLYDLYVTINGQTEIYRGYIQVSPAEVGALPEIYTLTANGEEDNVTAEQNAAVNFVYTGRPNTDGTVSRGIALNEKPFGIPAAQLNWSNSTSFSLCFWFYVSRYNHGDNGTQLVNIRSSTDGWPQSDWGFIWSTIGSKGLYSLSLRQGTMNGGWLASTDFTFSSEAWYHVAIVSPYASSRDVLIYINGNLAGRLNDGAQRDVYSWLSTNAIMIGGSASGRAGLDGNIDEVQLYDRAISAEEVKASMQHQNTLPEGLIGYWDFETDAASDGKIYSTGTNTSLYAGMLENENNAYVVSNAPSFTVGVPFVSGSVFKIETLPSWTYKGATLTASEGDGESGSSSVYYPQPGTYSATLTLSNGWGSDSKTINYIEITDASGIEDVTIEEMRAFPNPFVNEVYVRFAEEGTYKVELYDTAGRLLGTNSVSVAAGEMVNIPVSGQPGMYFMKIYSDDTLLKAMSLIKK
;
A
#
# COMPACT_ATOMS: atom_id res chain seq x y z
N MET A 1 -5.70 -13.11 39.42
CA MET A 1 -5.77 -12.65 38.02
C MET A 1 -7.23 -12.43 37.66
N LYS A 2 -7.75 -11.22 37.88
CA LYS A 2 -9.08 -10.81 37.41
C LYS A 2 -8.87 -10.19 36.03
N ARG A 3 -9.38 -10.85 34.98
CA ARG A 3 -9.33 -10.34 33.60
C ARG A 3 -10.31 -9.16 33.52
N ILE A 4 -9.77 -7.95 33.42
CA ILE A 4 -10.54 -6.77 33.05
C ILE A 4 -10.60 -6.81 31.52
N PHE A 5 -11.78 -7.07 30.98
CA PHE A 5 -12.11 -6.80 29.58
C PHE A 5 -12.01 -5.27 29.39
N LEU A 6 -10.93 -4.81 28.80
CA LEU A 6 -10.75 -3.42 28.40
C LEU A 6 -10.97 -3.34 26.89
N LEU A 7 -11.74 -2.33 26.50
CA LEU A 7 -12.31 -2.09 25.18
C LEU A 7 -11.31 -2.33 24.03
N LEU A 8 -11.69 -3.22 23.12
CA LEU A 8 -11.01 -3.47 21.83
C LEU A 8 -11.97 -3.16 20.66
N SER A 9 -12.94 -2.27 20.89
CA SER A 9 -14.04 -1.95 19.96
C SER A 9 -14.00 -0.53 19.38
N LEU A 10 -12.86 0.15 19.39
CA LEU A 10 -12.68 1.46 18.76
C LEU A 10 -11.83 1.36 17.48
N THR A 11 -12.37 0.66 16.48
CA THR A 11 -12.05 0.85 15.05
C THR A 11 -13.33 1.18 14.27
N PHE A 12 -14.14 2.07 14.84
CA PHE A 12 -15.07 2.91 14.10
C PHE A 12 -14.63 4.36 14.33
N ALA A 13 -13.40 4.68 13.90
CA ALA A 13 -13.14 6.06 13.54
C ALA A 13 -13.91 6.29 12.24
N CYS A 14 -14.86 7.22 12.25
CA CYS A 14 -15.43 7.81 11.05
C CYS A 14 -14.29 8.36 10.17
N SER A 15 -13.67 7.51 9.35
CA SER A 15 -13.32 7.90 8.00
C SER A 15 -14.62 7.84 7.20
N VAL A 16 -15.45 8.87 7.33
CA VAL A 16 -16.42 9.22 6.26
C VAL A 16 -15.59 9.87 5.15
N LEU A 17 -14.70 9.07 4.60
CA LEU A 17 -14.22 9.18 3.26
C LEU A 17 -14.57 7.80 2.75
N MET A 18 -15.58 7.71 1.87
CA MET A 18 -15.49 6.63 0.91
C MET A 18 -14.06 6.71 0.37
N ALA A 19 -13.25 5.68 0.59
CA ALA A 19 -12.03 5.51 -0.17
C ALA A 19 -12.46 5.17 -1.60
N GLN A 20 -13.19 6.08 -2.25
CA GLN A 20 -13.33 6.10 -3.68
C GLN A 20 -11.93 6.42 -4.19
N SER A 21 -11.28 5.37 -4.68
CA SER A 21 -10.12 5.48 -5.55
C SER A 21 -10.29 6.68 -6.48
N LEU A 22 -9.21 7.43 -6.71
CA LEU A 22 -9.15 8.31 -7.87
C LEU A 22 -9.69 7.55 -9.09
N PRO A 23 -10.54 8.18 -9.94
CA PRO A 23 -11.07 7.52 -11.13
C PRO A 23 -9.96 6.82 -11.90
N SER A 24 -10.24 5.64 -12.44
CA SER A 24 -9.24 4.89 -13.22
C SER A 24 -8.74 5.76 -14.38
N HIS A 25 -7.43 5.97 -14.48
CA HIS A 25 -6.83 6.77 -15.56
C HIS A 25 -6.06 5.90 -16.57
N GLU A 26 -5.85 6.43 -17.77
CA GLU A 26 -5.09 5.77 -18.84
C GLU A 26 -3.59 5.68 -18.50
N ASN A 27 -2.91 4.63 -18.97
CA ASN A 27 -1.45 4.57 -18.82
C ASN A 27 -0.76 5.67 -19.65
N TYR A 28 -0.30 6.73 -18.99
CA TYR A 28 0.38 7.89 -19.61
C TYR A 28 1.80 7.60 -20.11
N VAL A 29 2.33 6.40 -19.83
CA VAL A 29 3.68 5.96 -20.23
C VAL A 29 3.59 4.53 -20.78
N PRO A 30 2.96 4.33 -21.96
CA PRO A 30 2.89 3.02 -22.58
C PRO A 30 4.28 2.49 -22.96
N LEU A 31 4.43 1.16 -22.97
CA LEU A 31 5.65 0.48 -23.40
C LEU A 31 5.62 0.29 -24.93
N GLY A 32 6.72 0.66 -25.61
CA GLY A 32 6.79 0.61 -27.07
C GLY A 32 6.13 1.81 -27.75
N ALA A 33 5.83 1.66 -29.04
CA ALA A 33 5.12 2.67 -29.82
C ALA A 33 4.08 2.03 -30.73
N GLU A 34 2.94 2.69 -30.88
CA GLU A 34 1.87 2.18 -31.73
C GLU A 34 2.32 2.15 -33.20
N GLY A 35 2.11 1.01 -33.87
CA GLY A 35 2.40 0.86 -35.30
C GLY A 35 3.88 0.83 -35.70
N LYS A 36 4.84 0.83 -34.76
CA LYS A 36 6.29 0.75 -35.08
C LYS A 36 7.00 -0.31 -34.25
N ALA A 37 7.52 -1.34 -34.94
CA ALA A 37 8.24 -2.42 -34.29
C ALA A 37 9.65 -2.00 -33.84
N TRP A 38 10.16 -2.59 -32.75
CA TRP A 38 11.46 -2.25 -32.20
C TRP A 38 12.61 -2.45 -33.17
N TYR A 39 12.64 -3.53 -33.95
CA TYR A 39 13.77 -3.79 -34.85
C TYR A 39 13.91 -2.67 -35.91
N GLU A 40 12.81 -2.04 -36.31
CA GLU A 40 12.79 -0.89 -37.21
C GLU A 40 13.31 0.36 -36.51
N ALA A 41 12.84 0.62 -35.29
CA ALA A 41 13.28 1.72 -34.45
C ALA A 41 14.79 1.61 -34.11
N TYR A 42 15.23 0.46 -33.63
CA TYR A 42 16.62 0.15 -33.32
C TYR A 42 17.52 0.29 -34.53
N ASN A 43 17.11 -0.18 -35.72
CA ASN A 43 17.89 -0.02 -36.95
C ASN A 43 18.13 1.47 -37.29
N ALA A 44 17.14 2.34 -37.09
CA ALA A 44 17.26 3.78 -37.29
C ALA A 44 17.94 4.52 -36.12
N TRP A 45 17.93 3.95 -34.92
CA TRP A 45 18.40 4.59 -33.70
C TRP A 45 19.89 4.92 -33.73
N GLN A 46 20.21 6.09 -33.16
CA GLN A 46 21.57 6.56 -32.90
C GLN A 46 21.67 7.05 -31.44
N PRO A 47 22.85 6.92 -30.80
CA PRO A 47 23.06 7.44 -29.45
C PRO A 47 22.66 8.91 -29.33
N GLY A 48 21.91 9.24 -28.26
CA GLY A 48 21.45 10.60 -28.00
C GLY A 48 20.16 11.02 -28.72
N THR A 49 19.51 10.11 -29.45
CA THR A 49 18.17 10.34 -30.03
C THR A 49 17.14 9.41 -29.39
N PRO A 50 15.87 9.83 -29.24
CA PRO A 50 14.82 8.94 -28.76
C PRO A 50 14.66 7.70 -29.64
N LEU A 51 14.34 6.54 -29.06
CA LEU A 51 14.17 5.29 -29.82
C LEU A 51 13.11 5.41 -30.91
N TYR A 52 11.97 5.98 -30.54
CA TYR A 52 10.80 6.19 -31.40
C TYR A 52 10.75 7.62 -31.95
N ASN A 53 11.90 8.20 -32.28
CA ASN A 53 11.99 9.56 -32.80
C ASN A 53 11.00 9.81 -33.96
N GLY A 54 10.28 10.94 -33.87
CA GLY A 54 9.23 11.34 -34.81
C GLY A 54 7.84 10.78 -34.53
N LEU A 55 7.63 10.06 -33.42
CA LEU A 55 6.33 9.63 -32.91
C LEU A 55 6.01 10.31 -31.57
N ASP A 56 4.76 10.25 -31.11
CA ASP A 56 4.32 10.84 -29.85
C ASP A 56 5.04 10.21 -28.65
N GLU A 57 5.35 8.91 -28.70
CA GLU A 57 6.06 8.18 -27.65
C GLU A 57 7.51 8.63 -27.46
N ALA A 58 8.08 9.42 -28.38
CA ALA A 58 9.39 10.02 -28.20
C ALA A 58 9.45 10.93 -26.95
N GLU A 59 8.31 11.47 -26.49
CA GLU A 59 8.26 12.26 -25.26
C GLU A 59 8.48 11.42 -23.99
N ASN A 60 8.18 10.11 -24.05
CA ASN A 60 8.28 9.19 -22.92
C ASN A 60 9.70 8.67 -22.68
N GLU A 61 10.63 9.01 -23.57
CA GLU A 61 12.01 8.53 -23.55
C GLU A 61 12.67 8.62 -22.16
N ASN A 62 12.47 9.74 -21.45
CA ASN A 62 13.07 9.96 -20.13
C ASN A 62 12.50 9.06 -19.01
N PHE A 63 11.35 8.40 -19.22
CA PHE A 63 10.85 7.38 -18.29
C PHE A 63 11.58 6.04 -18.44
N PHE A 64 12.34 5.83 -19.53
CA PHE A 64 13.01 4.57 -19.85
C PHE A 64 14.54 4.65 -19.77
N ILE A 65 15.09 5.80 -19.37
CA ILE A 65 16.53 5.99 -19.17
C ILE A 65 16.83 5.91 -17.67
N SER A 66 17.71 5.00 -17.27
CA SER A 66 18.26 5.00 -15.91
C SER A 66 19.11 6.25 -15.67
N ARG A 67 18.86 6.91 -14.54
CA ARG A 67 19.56 8.10 -14.05
C ARG A 67 20.40 7.83 -12.80
N VAL A 68 20.42 6.60 -12.30
CA VAL A 68 21.31 6.15 -11.22
C VAL A 68 22.44 5.31 -11.79
N LYS A 69 23.68 5.67 -11.40
CA LYS A 69 24.87 4.93 -11.82
C LYS A 69 24.90 3.53 -11.16
N PRO A 70 25.20 2.46 -11.92
CA PRO A 70 25.42 1.13 -11.35
C PRO A 70 26.47 1.16 -10.23
N ARG A 71 26.14 0.59 -9.06
CA ARG A 71 27.06 0.52 -7.93
C ARG A 71 27.69 -0.87 -7.80
N ASP A 72 28.94 -0.90 -7.40
CA ASP A 72 29.58 -2.14 -6.97
C ASP A 72 28.95 -2.63 -5.66
N ARG A 73 29.05 -3.95 -5.44
CA ARG A 73 28.66 -4.57 -4.18
C ARG A 73 29.82 -5.29 -3.54
N PHE A 74 29.79 -5.33 -2.22
CA PHE A 74 30.76 -6.08 -1.42
C PHE A 74 30.07 -7.10 -0.51
N VAL A 75 30.88 -8.08 -0.11
CA VAL A 75 30.58 -9.01 0.98
C VAL A 75 31.64 -8.81 2.05
N TYR A 76 31.24 -8.93 3.30
CA TYR A 76 32.17 -9.07 4.40
C TYR A 76 31.75 -10.25 5.28
N THR A 77 32.56 -11.31 5.31
CA THR A 77 32.18 -12.60 5.92
C THR A 77 31.92 -12.47 7.42
N ALA A 78 32.68 -11.63 8.14
CA ALA A 78 32.54 -11.45 9.59
C ALA A 78 31.17 -10.86 10.00
N THR A 79 30.48 -10.17 9.08
CA THR A 79 29.11 -9.67 9.29
C THR A 79 28.03 -10.60 8.73
N GLN A 80 28.38 -11.84 8.37
CA GLN A 80 27.39 -12.86 8.01
C GLN A 80 27.02 -13.69 9.23
N VAL A 81 25.74 -14.06 9.32
CA VAL A 81 25.28 -15.07 10.28
C VAL A 81 25.90 -16.43 9.93
N LYS A 82 25.83 -16.82 8.64
CA LYS A 82 26.40 -18.08 8.12
C LYS A 82 27.71 -17.80 7.39
N GLU A 83 28.81 -17.82 8.13
CA GLU A 83 30.15 -17.49 7.60
C GLU A 83 30.69 -18.51 6.58
N GLY A 84 30.19 -19.76 6.60
CA GLY A 84 30.63 -20.84 5.70
C GLY A 84 30.08 -20.79 4.28
N LEU A 85 29.19 -19.83 3.96
CA LEU A 85 28.63 -19.70 2.61
C LEU A 85 29.67 -19.14 1.62
N ASN A 86 29.72 -19.70 0.41
CA ASN A 86 30.59 -19.20 -0.65
C ASN A 86 30.00 -17.92 -1.25
N PRO A 87 30.67 -16.75 -1.14
CA PRO A 87 30.13 -15.47 -1.63
C PRO A 87 30.05 -15.38 -3.15
N ALA A 88 30.67 -16.31 -3.89
CA ALA A 88 30.60 -16.37 -5.35
C ALA A 88 29.25 -16.92 -5.87
N ARG A 89 28.45 -17.59 -5.02
CA ARG A 89 27.13 -18.09 -5.42
C ARG A 89 26.15 -16.93 -5.64
N LYS A 90 25.51 -16.90 -6.81
CA LYS A 90 24.62 -15.81 -7.22
C LYS A 90 23.15 -16.22 -7.21
N LEU A 91 22.26 -15.23 -7.17
CA LEU A 91 20.83 -15.40 -7.37
C LEU A 91 20.35 -14.62 -8.61
N LEU A 92 19.68 -15.33 -9.52
CA LEU A 92 18.89 -14.74 -10.59
C LEU A 92 17.41 -14.78 -10.20
N TRP A 93 16.80 -13.61 -10.10
CA TRP A 93 15.36 -13.44 -9.90
C TRP A 93 14.70 -13.15 -11.25
N TRP A 94 14.19 -14.19 -11.90
CA TRP A 94 13.62 -14.11 -13.24
C TRP A 94 12.08 -14.05 -13.18
N CYS A 95 11.58 -12.96 -12.59
CA CYS A 95 10.15 -12.73 -12.35
C CYS A 95 9.73 -11.35 -12.89
N PRO A 96 8.43 -11.11 -13.14
CA PRO A 96 7.92 -9.77 -13.38
C PRO A 96 8.26 -8.79 -12.24
N ILE A 97 8.22 -7.49 -12.53
CA ILE A 97 8.03 -6.44 -11.53
C ILE A 97 6.72 -5.72 -11.84
N GLY A 98 5.81 -5.69 -10.88
CA GLY A 98 4.44 -5.23 -11.09
C GLY A 98 3.64 -6.18 -12.00
N LYS A 99 2.58 -5.66 -12.62
CA LYS A 99 1.74 -6.38 -13.61
C LYS A 99 2.11 -5.96 -15.04
N SER A 100 1.87 -6.81 -16.04
CA SER A 100 2.22 -6.50 -17.44
C SER A 100 1.68 -5.17 -17.98
N ALA A 101 0.47 -4.75 -17.56
CA ALA A 101 -0.17 -3.52 -18.02
C ALA A 101 0.55 -2.22 -17.64
N TRP A 102 1.29 -2.22 -16.52
CA TRP A 102 1.94 -1.03 -15.96
C TRP A 102 3.44 -1.21 -15.75
N ASN A 103 3.91 -2.45 -15.56
CA ASN A 103 5.28 -2.78 -15.18
C ASN A 103 5.68 -1.96 -13.93
N ALA A 104 6.90 -1.42 -13.89
CA ALA A 104 7.38 -0.52 -12.84
C ALA A 104 7.54 0.94 -13.30
N VAL A 105 6.74 1.42 -14.26
CA VAL A 105 6.60 2.88 -14.46
C VAL A 105 5.92 3.49 -13.22
N PRO A 106 6.14 4.78 -12.91
CA PRO A 106 5.41 5.46 -11.84
C PRO A 106 3.91 5.20 -11.97
N GLN A 107 3.18 5.09 -10.86
CA GLN A 107 1.74 4.78 -10.78
C GLN A 107 1.08 5.65 -9.70
N TYR A 108 -0.25 5.67 -9.72
CA TYR A 108 -1.14 6.47 -8.87
C TYR A 108 -1.85 5.65 -7.80
N PHE A 109 -1.55 4.36 -7.71
CA PHE A 109 -2.14 3.46 -6.73
C PHE A 109 -1.04 2.94 -5.81
N PHE A 110 -1.39 2.88 -4.54
CA PHE A 110 -0.50 2.50 -3.45
C PHE A 110 -0.12 1.01 -3.54
N ASN A 111 -1.08 0.18 -3.95
CA ASN A 111 -0.89 -1.26 -4.09
C ASN A 111 -0.16 -1.60 -5.39
N ALA A 112 1.14 -1.34 -5.41
CA ALA A 112 2.09 -1.68 -6.46
C ALA A 112 3.27 -2.49 -5.87
N GLU A 113 4.05 -3.16 -6.70
CA GLU A 113 5.11 -4.06 -6.22
C GLU A 113 6.35 -3.28 -5.74
N VAL A 114 6.64 -3.35 -4.44
CA VAL A 114 7.76 -2.66 -3.79
C VAL A 114 8.83 -3.66 -3.30
N PHE A 115 9.40 -4.43 -4.23
CA PHE A 115 10.43 -5.42 -3.92
C PHE A 115 11.57 -4.80 -3.11
N SER A 116 12.00 -5.49 -2.06
CA SER A 116 12.85 -4.92 -1.00
C SER A 116 13.95 -5.87 -0.50
N MET A 117 14.20 -7.00 -1.18
CA MET A 117 15.23 -7.99 -0.82
C MET A 117 16.48 -7.94 -1.70
N TRP A 118 16.84 -6.74 -2.18
CA TRP A 118 17.97 -6.52 -3.10
C TRP A 118 19.32 -7.04 -2.60
N SER A 119 19.53 -7.11 -1.27
CA SER A 119 20.77 -7.63 -0.67
C SER A 119 21.07 -9.08 -1.07
N TYR A 120 20.07 -9.85 -1.51
CA TYR A 120 20.23 -11.25 -1.93
C TYR A 120 20.11 -11.48 -3.43
N VAL A 121 19.70 -10.48 -4.23
CA VAL A 121 19.50 -10.64 -5.68
C VAL A 121 20.76 -10.17 -6.41
N ASP A 122 21.29 -10.97 -7.34
CA ASP A 122 22.43 -10.56 -8.16
C ASP A 122 22.00 -10.04 -9.53
N ILE A 123 21.01 -10.70 -10.13
CA ILE A 123 20.41 -10.32 -11.40
C ILE A 123 18.89 -10.33 -11.25
N TYR A 124 18.20 -9.30 -11.74
CA TYR A 124 16.75 -9.24 -11.87
C TYR A 124 16.36 -9.23 -13.36
N GLY A 125 15.75 -10.32 -13.83
CA GLY A 125 15.21 -10.41 -15.19
C GLY A 125 13.72 -10.08 -15.18
N ASN A 126 13.35 -8.88 -15.62
CA ASN A 126 11.96 -8.43 -15.63
C ASN A 126 11.17 -9.10 -16.75
N TRP A 127 10.42 -10.16 -16.40
CA TRP A 127 9.73 -11.01 -17.38
C TRP A 127 8.69 -10.28 -18.22
N THR A 128 8.01 -9.28 -17.65
CA THR A 128 6.98 -8.49 -18.34
C THR A 128 7.54 -7.29 -19.09
N ALA A 129 8.81 -6.93 -18.89
CA ALA A 129 9.42 -5.90 -19.71
C ALA A 129 9.65 -6.47 -21.12
N PRO A 130 9.04 -5.87 -22.14
CA PRO A 130 9.33 -6.26 -23.52
C PRO A 130 10.82 -6.02 -23.80
N MET A 131 11.40 -6.79 -24.73
CA MET A 131 12.82 -6.72 -25.13
C MET A 131 13.32 -5.34 -25.60
N VAL A 132 12.46 -4.33 -25.56
CA VAL A 132 12.52 -3.08 -26.31
C VAL A 132 12.67 -1.86 -25.40
N GLN A 133 12.27 -1.95 -24.12
CA GLN A 133 12.27 -0.86 -23.13
C GLN A 133 12.03 -1.41 -21.72
N VAL A 134 12.83 -0.97 -20.75
CA VAL A 134 12.65 -1.26 -19.31
C VAL A 134 12.42 0.08 -18.59
N PRO A 135 11.47 0.19 -17.65
CA PRO A 135 11.28 1.41 -16.88
C PRO A 135 12.57 1.87 -16.20
N GLY A 136 12.96 3.12 -16.43
CA GLY A 136 14.19 3.71 -15.89
C GLY A 136 14.20 3.74 -14.37
N ALA A 137 13.05 3.98 -13.73
CA ALA A 137 12.90 3.92 -12.27
C ALA A 137 13.22 2.53 -11.68
N PHE A 138 12.88 1.45 -12.41
CA PHE A 138 13.23 0.09 -12.00
C PHE A 138 14.74 -0.20 -12.17
N LEU A 139 15.31 0.25 -13.27
CA LEU A 139 16.77 0.19 -13.47
C LEU A 139 17.51 1.00 -12.39
N ASP A 140 16.99 2.16 -12.01
CA ASP A 140 17.56 3.04 -11.00
C ASP A 140 17.68 2.36 -9.63
N ILE A 141 16.61 1.69 -9.17
CA ILE A 141 16.66 0.98 -7.88
C ILE A 141 17.56 -0.26 -7.94
N CYS A 142 17.63 -0.94 -9.09
CA CYS A 142 18.56 -2.04 -9.30
C CYS A 142 20.01 -1.55 -9.23
N HIS A 143 20.35 -0.51 -9.98
CA HIS A 143 21.68 0.12 -10.00
C HIS A 143 22.09 0.70 -8.64
N LYS A 144 21.16 1.35 -7.92
CA LYS A 144 21.36 1.83 -6.54
C LYS A 144 21.78 0.68 -5.62
N ASN A 145 21.18 -0.49 -5.79
CA ASN A 145 21.52 -1.68 -5.03
C ASN A 145 22.61 -2.55 -5.68
N GLY A 146 23.20 -2.14 -6.82
CA GLY A 146 24.22 -2.90 -7.55
C GLY A 146 23.75 -4.26 -8.09
N VAL A 147 22.46 -4.34 -8.44
CA VAL A 147 21.80 -5.50 -9.05
C VAL A 147 21.74 -5.27 -10.56
N ALA A 148 22.14 -6.26 -11.35
CA ALA A 148 22.03 -6.20 -12.81
C ALA A 148 20.57 -6.41 -13.24
N ALA A 149 20.05 -5.61 -14.18
CA ALA A 149 18.66 -5.65 -14.61
C ALA A 149 18.49 -5.74 -16.12
N SER A 150 17.58 -6.60 -16.59
CA SER A 150 17.30 -6.77 -18.03
C SER A 150 15.83 -7.06 -18.32
N PRO A 151 15.37 -6.77 -19.55
CA PRO A 151 14.15 -7.39 -20.06
C PRO A 151 14.36 -8.87 -20.35
N VAL A 152 13.29 -9.55 -20.74
CA VAL A 152 13.29 -10.97 -21.07
C VAL A 152 12.69 -11.22 -22.43
N ALA A 153 13.45 -11.89 -23.29
CA ALA A 153 13.01 -12.42 -24.57
C ALA A 153 12.13 -13.65 -24.35
N ALA A 154 10.84 -13.41 -24.10
CA ALA A 154 9.82 -14.44 -24.00
C ALA A 154 9.35 -14.90 -25.39
N ILE A 155 10.24 -15.56 -26.14
CA ILE A 155 9.89 -16.12 -27.44
C ILE A 155 8.96 -17.33 -27.22
N PRO A 156 7.83 -17.44 -27.95
CA PRO A 156 6.87 -18.51 -27.70
C PRO A 156 7.47 -19.91 -27.82
N TRP A 157 7.00 -20.83 -26.99
CA TRP A 157 7.42 -22.22 -26.99
C TRP A 157 7.30 -22.85 -28.39
N ALA A 158 8.35 -23.56 -28.80
CA ALA A 158 8.50 -24.20 -30.10
C ALA A 158 8.34 -23.27 -31.32
N ALA A 159 8.44 -21.95 -31.14
CA ALA A 159 8.46 -21.02 -32.26
C ALA A 159 9.63 -21.31 -33.20
N THR A 160 9.52 -20.87 -34.45
CA THR A 160 10.58 -21.04 -35.47
C THR A 160 10.91 -19.69 -36.10
N PRO A 161 11.60 -18.78 -35.37
CA PRO A 161 11.94 -17.46 -35.88
C PRO A 161 12.75 -17.53 -37.19
N LYS A 162 12.54 -16.56 -38.07
CA LYS A 162 13.25 -16.46 -39.35
C LYS A 162 13.71 -15.04 -39.61
N ILE A 163 14.79 -14.89 -40.38
CA ILE A 163 15.21 -13.57 -40.86
C ILE A 163 14.05 -12.91 -41.62
N ASN A 164 13.86 -11.60 -41.41
CA ASN A 164 12.78 -10.79 -41.99
C ASN A 164 11.35 -11.31 -41.71
N ASP A 165 11.12 -12.02 -40.60
CA ASP A 165 9.78 -12.50 -40.23
C ASP A 165 8.85 -11.43 -39.66
N GLY A 166 9.36 -10.21 -39.41
CA GLY A 166 8.61 -9.11 -38.81
C GLY A 166 8.38 -9.27 -37.30
N GLY A 167 8.97 -10.30 -36.67
CA GLY A 167 8.83 -10.62 -35.26
C GLY A 167 10.18 -10.89 -34.61
N ASN A 168 10.26 -11.96 -33.82
CA ASN A 168 11.46 -12.29 -33.02
C ASN A 168 12.71 -12.54 -33.89
N GLY A 169 12.56 -13.10 -35.09
CA GLY A 169 13.68 -13.33 -36.00
C GLY A 169 14.24 -12.02 -36.55
N SER A 170 13.38 -11.08 -36.94
CA SER A 170 13.77 -9.70 -37.29
C SER A 170 14.47 -8.96 -36.14
N MET A 171 14.05 -9.17 -34.88
CA MET A 171 14.71 -8.57 -33.71
C MET A 171 16.15 -9.08 -33.53
N ILE A 172 16.33 -10.41 -33.56
CA ILE A 172 17.65 -11.04 -33.46
C ILE A 172 18.54 -10.60 -34.63
N GLN A 173 17.99 -10.56 -35.84
CA GLN A 173 18.69 -10.10 -37.03
C GLN A 173 19.20 -8.66 -36.86
N ALA A 174 18.35 -7.74 -36.41
CA ALA A 174 18.74 -6.35 -36.20
C ALA A 174 19.89 -6.19 -35.19
N MET A 175 19.89 -6.97 -34.10
CA MET A 175 21.00 -7.00 -33.14
C MET A 175 22.30 -7.51 -33.78
N VAL A 176 22.23 -8.62 -34.51
CA VAL A 176 23.38 -9.22 -35.20
C VAL A 176 23.95 -8.28 -36.25
N ASP A 177 23.10 -7.72 -37.11
CA ASP A 177 23.50 -6.81 -38.20
C ASP A 177 24.07 -5.48 -37.66
N GLY A 178 23.58 -5.02 -36.50
CA GLY A 178 24.10 -3.83 -35.82
C GLY A 178 25.45 -4.04 -35.12
N GLY A 179 25.81 -5.28 -34.80
CA GLY A 179 27.05 -5.62 -34.10
C GLY A 179 27.11 -5.17 -32.64
N TYR A 180 28.17 -5.58 -31.93
CA TYR A 180 28.31 -5.32 -30.49
C TYR A 180 28.44 -3.82 -30.17
N ASP A 181 29.06 -3.02 -31.05
CA ASP A 181 29.26 -1.59 -30.84
C ASP A 181 27.93 -0.83 -30.69
N LYS A 182 26.97 -1.08 -31.61
CA LYS A 182 25.65 -0.46 -31.55
C LYS A 182 24.84 -0.97 -30.36
N PHE A 183 24.90 -2.28 -30.11
CA PHE A 183 24.12 -2.90 -29.05
C PHE A 183 24.58 -2.43 -27.65
N LEU A 184 25.90 -2.42 -27.38
CA LEU A 184 26.43 -1.91 -26.12
C LEU A 184 26.16 -0.41 -25.92
N LYS A 185 26.18 0.40 -26.99
CA LYS A 185 25.77 1.81 -26.92
C LYS A 185 24.30 1.98 -26.56
N TYR A 186 23.43 1.12 -27.10
CA TYR A 186 22.01 1.09 -26.77
C TYR A 186 21.81 0.71 -25.29
N LEU A 187 22.45 -0.37 -24.84
CA LEU A 187 22.41 -0.81 -23.44
C LEU A 187 22.87 0.30 -22.49
N ASN A 188 24.03 0.92 -22.75
CA ASN A 188 24.56 2.01 -21.94
C ASN A 188 23.61 3.23 -21.92
N TYR A 189 23.04 3.61 -23.05
CA TYR A 189 22.17 4.79 -23.15
C TYR A 189 20.89 4.67 -22.30
N TYR A 190 20.27 3.49 -22.28
CA TYR A 190 19.08 3.24 -21.46
C TYR A 190 19.41 2.77 -20.03
N GLY A 191 20.66 2.36 -19.78
CA GLY A 191 21.07 1.72 -18.54
C GLY A 191 20.52 0.29 -18.39
N ILE A 192 20.42 -0.44 -19.49
CA ILE A 192 19.99 -1.85 -19.49
C ILE A 192 21.26 -2.71 -19.39
N ASP A 193 21.32 -3.63 -18.42
CA ASP A 193 22.52 -4.42 -18.18
C ASP A 193 22.61 -5.67 -19.07
N GLY A 194 21.58 -6.00 -19.84
CA GLY A 194 21.60 -7.25 -20.58
C GLY A 194 20.30 -7.64 -21.23
N ILE A 195 20.21 -8.91 -21.65
CA ILE A 195 18.97 -9.55 -22.07
C ILE A 195 18.91 -10.95 -21.46
N GLY A 196 17.74 -11.35 -20.96
CA GLY A 196 17.44 -12.74 -20.65
C GLY A 196 16.73 -13.43 -21.81
N TRP A 197 17.05 -14.69 -22.10
CA TRP A 197 16.51 -15.45 -23.21
C TRP A 197 15.79 -16.71 -22.73
N ASN A 198 14.45 -16.71 -22.83
CA ASN A 198 13.68 -17.93 -22.68
C ASN A 198 13.81 -18.77 -23.97
N SER A 199 14.91 -19.51 -24.10
CA SER A 199 15.28 -20.20 -25.34
C SER A 199 14.55 -21.53 -25.52
N GLU A 200 13.23 -21.49 -25.65
CA GLU A 200 12.35 -22.64 -25.89
C GLU A 200 11.92 -22.77 -27.36
N PHE A 201 12.74 -22.27 -28.29
CA PHE A 201 12.41 -22.14 -29.71
C PHE A 201 13.51 -22.69 -30.62
N TYR A 202 13.14 -22.99 -31.88
CA TYR A 202 14.07 -23.56 -32.86
C TYR A 202 14.92 -22.49 -33.54
N TRP A 203 16.24 -22.60 -33.41
CA TRP A 203 17.21 -21.76 -34.11
C TRP A 203 17.55 -22.26 -35.52
N THR A 204 17.13 -23.46 -35.88
CA THR A 204 17.47 -24.12 -37.16
C THR A 204 17.12 -23.29 -38.40
N SER A 205 16.06 -22.47 -38.33
CA SER A 205 15.63 -21.61 -39.43
C SER A 205 16.35 -20.25 -39.51
N MET A 206 17.17 -19.91 -38.51
CA MET A 206 18.02 -18.70 -38.51
C MET A 206 19.35 -18.92 -39.25
N GLY A 207 19.69 -20.17 -39.59
CA GLY A 207 20.91 -20.49 -40.35
C GLY A 207 22.18 -19.99 -39.66
N SER A 208 23.02 -19.25 -40.40
CA SER A 208 24.28 -18.70 -39.85
C SER A 208 24.06 -17.67 -38.74
N TYR A 209 22.87 -17.06 -38.63
CA TYR A 209 22.58 -16.06 -37.58
C TYR A 209 22.63 -16.65 -36.17
N MET A 210 22.40 -17.95 -35.99
CA MET A 210 22.59 -18.60 -34.68
C MET A 210 24.03 -18.44 -34.18
N ASN A 211 25.01 -18.75 -35.04
CA ASN A 211 26.42 -18.64 -34.68
C ASN A 211 26.89 -17.18 -34.65
N ASN A 212 26.35 -16.31 -35.50
CA ASN A 212 26.62 -14.88 -35.44
C ASN A 212 26.09 -14.27 -34.14
N PHE A 213 24.94 -14.72 -33.64
CA PHE A 213 24.39 -14.29 -32.37
C PHE A 213 25.25 -14.75 -31.18
N LYS A 214 25.72 -16.00 -31.18
CA LYS A 214 26.71 -16.48 -30.18
C LYS A 214 27.97 -15.58 -30.18
N ASN A 215 28.52 -15.28 -31.36
CA ASN A 215 29.67 -14.38 -31.49
C ASN A 215 29.36 -12.96 -30.99
N LEU A 216 28.21 -12.39 -31.34
CA LEU A 216 27.76 -11.08 -30.86
C LEU A 216 27.76 -11.03 -29.32
N MET A 217 27.15 -12.02 -28.66
CA MET A 217 27.13 -12.07 -27.19
C MET A 217 28.52 -12.21 -26.59
N GLY A 218 29.40 -13.02 -27.19
CA GLY A 218 30.79 -13.13 -26.76
C GLY A 218 31.60 -11.85 -26.93
N ASP A 219 31.34 -11.10 -28.01
CA ASP A 219 31.94 -9.78 -28.22
C ASP A 219 31.40 -8.76 -27.22
N CYS A 220 30.10 -8.80 -26.89
CA CYS A 220 29.53 -7.94 -25.85
C CYS A 220 30.16 -8.23 -24.48
N TYR A 221 30.25 -9.50 -24.09
CA TYR A 221 30.89 -9.91 -22.83
C TYR A 221 32.33 -9.38 -22.72
N THR A 222 33.09 -9.40 -23.81
CA THR A 222 34.48 -8.95 -23.83
C THR A 222 34.60 -7.42 -23.71
N ASN A 223 33.64 -6.66 -24.25
CA ASN A 223 33.78 -5.22 -24.45
C ASN A 223 32.87 -4.36 -23.54
N ALA A 224 31.88 -4.93 -22.85
CA ALA A 224 30.84 -4.19 -22.15
C ALA A 224 31.35 -3.13 -21.16
N GLU A 225 32.37 -3.47 -20.36
CA GLU A 225 32.97 -2.54 -19.39
C GLU A 225 33.54 -1.28 -20.08
N ALA A 226 34.22 -1.45 -21.22
CA ALA A 226 34.77 -0.34 -22.00
C ALA A 226 33.69 0.56 -22.62
N TYR A 227 32.47 0.05 -22.75
CA TYR A 227 31.30 0.78 -23.24
C TYR A 227 30.43 1.38 -22.13
N GLY A 228 30.82 1.23 -20.86
CA GLY A 228 30.06 1.75 -19.72
C GLY A 228 28.93 0.85 -19.23
N VAL A 229 28.96 -0.45 -19.56
CA VAL A 229 27.98 -1.45 -19.09
C VAL A 229 28.67 -2.46 -18.15
N PRO A 230 29.07 -2.04 -16.93
CA PRO A 230 29.91 -2.85 -16.04
C PRO A 230 29.18 -4.08 -15.48
N LEU A 231 27.85 -4.05 -15.41
CA LEU A 231 27.03 -5.15 -14.91
C LEU A 231 26.55 -6.09 -16.03
N PHE A 232 27.17 -6.05 -17.21
CA PHE A 232 26.68 -6.76 -18.38
C PHE A 232 26.35 -8.22 -18.13
N HIS A 233 25.12 -8.63 -18.48
CA HIS A 233 24.70 -10.02 -18.43
C HIS A 233 23.95 -10.48 -19.66
N ASN A 234 24.07 -11.78 -19.92
CA ASN A 234 23.23 -12.47 -20.90
C ASN A 234 22.73 -13.75 -20.24
N ALA A 235 21.46 -13.76 -19.85
CA ALA A 235 20.85 -14.93 -19.22
C ALA A 235 20.25 -15.84 -20.28
N TRP A 236 20.56 -17.13 -20.21
CA TRP A 236 20.19 -18.11 -21.21
C TRP A 236 19.50 -19.30 -20.55
N TYR A 237 18.24 -19.56 -20.93
CA TYR A 237 17.51 -20.75 -20.51
C TYR A 237 18.00 -21.98 -21.30
N SER A 238 18.38 -23.04 -20.59
CA SER A 238 19.02 -24.23 -21.16
C SER A 238 18.02 -25.20 -21.79
N PHE A 239 17.27 -24.73 -22.80
CA PHE A 239 16.33 -25.57 -23.54
C PHE A 239 16.68 -25.73 -25.02
N THR A 240 17.82 -25.16 -25.45
CA THR A 240 18.33 -25.21 -26.83
C THR A 240 19.68 -25.91 -26.90
N ARG A 241 19.82 -26.80 -27.89
CA ARG A 241 21.06 -27.51 -28.23
C ARG A 241 22.00 -26.68 -29.08
N ASN A 242 23.26 -27.11 -29.19
CA ASN A 242 24.27 -26.46 -30.04
C ASN A 242 23.85 -26.37 -31.51
N ASP A 243 23.12 -27.37 -32.02
CA ASP A 243 22.57 -27.44 -33.39
C ASP A 243 21.27 -26.63 -33.59
N GLY A 244 20.76 -25.99 -32.53
CA GLY A 244 19.60 -25.11 -32.57
C GLY A 244 18.25 -25.82 -32.41
N ASP A 245 18.25 -27.12 -32.14
CA ASP A 245 17.05 -27.89 -31.80
C ASP A 245 16.70 -27.73 -30.30
N ILE A 246 15.44 -27.96 -29.93
CA ILE A 246 14.97 -27.85 -28.53
C ILE A 246 15.14 -29.18 -27.78
N GLY A 247 15.39 -29.12 -26.46
CA GLY A 247 15.45 -30.30 -25.60
C GLY A 247 15.53 -29.94 -24.12
N ASP A 248 15.09 -30.85 -23.25
CA ASP A 248 15.15 -30.66 -21.78
C ASP A 248 16.58 -30.88 -21.26
N TYR A 249 17.34 -29.79 -21.13
CA TYR A 249 18.66 -29.81 -20.52
C TYR A 249 18.62 -29.21 -19.13
N SER A 250 18.20 -30.03 -18.16
CA SER A 250 18.35 -29.71 -16.73
C SER A 250 19.81 -29.86 -16.23
N TYR A 251 20.80 -29.73 -17.12
CA TYR A 251 22.24 -29.82 -16.86
C TYR A 251 23.04 -29.27 -18.07
N LEU A 252 24.31 -28.91 -17.84
CA LEU A 252 25.26 -28.45 -18.86
C LEU A 252 26.15 -29.63 -19.33
N ASP A 253 26.22 -29.86 -20.64
CA ASP A 253 27.07 -30.87 -21.28
C ASP A 253 27.59 -30.44 -22.66
N SER A 254 28.30 -31.32 -23.37
CA SER A 254 28.85 -31.04 -24.70
C SER A 254 27.81 -30.80 -25.81
N ASN A 255 26.54 -31.15 -25.60
CA ASN A 255 25.46 -30.96 -26.59
C ASN A 255 24.85 -29.56 -26.54
N CYS A 256 25.02 -28.85 -25.41
CA CYS A 256 24.44 -27.52 -25.19
C CYS A 256 25.48 -26.47 -24.72
N SER A 257 26.74 -26.86 -24.52
CA SER A 257 27.79 -25.99 -23.99
C SER A 257 28.17 -24.81 -24.88
N GLU A 258 27.84 -24.80 -26.17
CA GLU A 258 28.13 -23.63 -27.02
C GLU A 258 27.28 -22.42 -26.65
N TRP A 259 26.14 -22.62 -25.97
CA TRP A 259 25.34 -21.54 -25.39
C TRP A 259 25.84 -21.09 -24.02
N PHE A 260 26.83 -21.78 -23.48
CA PHE A 260 27.60 -21.35 -22.32
C PHE A 260 28.85 -20.62 -22.81
N HIS A 261 29.68 -21.28 -23.62
CA HIS A 261 30.98 -20.79 -24.08
C HIS A 261 31.24 -21.21 -25.53
N TYR A 262 31.56 -20.25 -26.40
CA TYR A 262 31.74 -20.46 -27.83
C TYR A 262 32.92 -19.64 -28.36
N ASN A 263 33.73 -20.21 -29.26
CA ASN A 263 34.91 -19.54 -29.84
C ASN A 263 35.85 -18.90 -28.79
N SER A 264 36.12 -19.62 -27.70
CA SER A 264 36.96 -19.16 -26.58
C SER A 264 36.41 -17.95 -25.81
N LYS A 265 35.12 -17.63 -25.96
CA LYS A 265 34.44 -16.54 -25.26
C LYS A 265 33.21 -17.05 -24.50
N PRO A 266 32.92 -16.54 -23.30
CA PRO A 266 31.61 -16.72 -22.68
C PRO A 266 30.53 -16.09 -23.56
N VAL A 267 29.43 -16.79 -23.81
CA VAL A 267 28.28 -16.23 -24.56
C VAL A 267 27.06 -16.05 -23.67
N SER A 268 27.00 -16.71 -22.52
CA SER A 268 26.05 -16.41 -21.44
C SER A 268 26.81 -16.19 -20.14
N THR A 269 26.36 -15.21 -19.34
CA THR A 269 26.86 -14.97 -17.98
C THR A 269 25.99 -15.66 -16.93
N VAL A 270 24.78 -16.05 -17.32
CA VAL A 270 23.86 -16.87 -16.55
C VAL A 270 23.36 -17.99 -17.45
N TYR A 271 23.72 -19.23 -17.15
CA TYR A 271 23.20 -20.41 -17.82
C TYR A 271 22.18 -21.09 -16.91
N PHE A 272 20.91 -20.78 -17.13
CA PHE A 272 19.79 -21.21 -16.31
C PHE A 272 19.37 -22.63 -16.69
N LEU A 273 19.65 -23.59 -15.81
CA LEU A 273 19.26 -24.99 -15.96
C LEU A 273 17.74 -25.15 -15.89
N ASN A 274 17.16 -26.01 -16.72
CA ASN A 274 15.76 -26.43 -16.52
C ASN A 274 15.59 -27.15 -15.16
N TYR A 275 14.35 -27.25 -14.68
CA TYR A 275 14.01 -27.51 -13.27
C TYR A 275 14.35 -28.91 -12.75
N ASN A 276 14.57 -29.91 -13.62
CA ASN A 276 14.75 -31.31 -13.22
C ASN A 276 16.20 -31.68 -12.90
N TRP A 277 16.99 -30.78 -12.31
CA TRP A 277 18.37 -31.07 -11.93
C TRP A 277 18.43 -32.01 -10.71
N SER A 278 19.58 -32.67 -10.54
CA SER A 278 19.85 -33.67 -9.50
C SER A 278 21.33 -33.62 -9.11
N ASP A 279 21.72 -34.31 -8.05
CA ASP A 279 23.11 -34.39 -7.60
C ASP A 279 24.09 -34.71 -8.74
N SER A 280 23.82 -35.75 -9.54
CA SER A 280 24.64 -36.13 -10.69
C SER A 280 24.66 -35.07 -11.81
N ARG A 281 23.54 -34.40 -12.03
CA ARG A 281 23.38 -33.36 -13.06
C ARG A 281 24.12 -32.07 -12.69
N LEU A 282 24.09 -31.69 -11.41
CA LEU A 282 24.85 -30.57 -10.87
C LEU A 282 26.35 -30.85 -10.92
N SER A 283 26.77 -32.06 -10.51
CA SER A 283 28.17 -32.51 -10.63
C SER A 283 28.71 -32.40 -12.06
N SER A 284 27.95 -32.93 -13.03
CA SER A 284 28.28 -32.82 -14.46
C SER A 284 28.41 -31.36 -14.91
N SER A 285 27.42 -30.54 -14.55
CA SER A 285 27.39 -29.13 -14.94
C SER A 285 28.58 -28.35 -14.39
N GLN A 286 28.93 -28.56 -13.11
CA GLN A 286 30.10 -27.97 -12.48
C GLN A 286 31.40 -28.42 -13.17
N SER A 287 31.54 -29.72 -13.47
CA SER A 287 32.72 -30.25 -14.15
C SER A 287 32.89 -29.67 -15.56
N VAL A 288 31.81 -29.55 -16.33
CA VAL A 288 31.83 -29.00 -17.69
C VAL A 288 32.15 -27.50 -17.65
N ALA A 289 31.52 -26.74 -16.75
CA ALA A 289 31.79 -25.31 -16.59
C ALA A 289 33.25 -25.03 -16.26
N ASN A 290 33.83 -25.79 -15.32
CA ASN A 290 35.24 -25.68 -14.93
C ASN A 290 36.22 -26.13 -16.03
N GLY A 291 35.76 -26.85 -17.05
CA GLY A 291 36.56 -27.23 -18.22
C GLY A 291 36.87 -26.07 -19.17
N PHE A 292 36.15 -24.96 -19.07
CA PHE A 292 36.36 -23.78 -19.91
C PHE A 292 37.23 -22.73 -19.20
N SER A 293 38.29 -22.28 -19.87
CA SER A 293 39.11 -21.18 -19.36
C SER A 293 38.28 -19.89 -19.26
N GLY A 294 38.46 -19.15 -18.16
CA GLY A 294 37.74 -17.89 -17.92
C GLY A 294 36.27 -18.06 -17.52
N ARG A 295 35.85 -19.27 -17.12
CA ARG A 295 34.50 -19.55 -16.61
C ARG A 295 34.50 -19.92 -15.14
N SER A 296 33.39 -19.63 -14.49
CA SER A 296 33.06 -20.11 -13.15
C SER A 296 31.89 -21.09 -13.23
N SER A 297 31.90 -22.14 -12.42
CA SER A 297 30.71 -22.99 -12.25
C SER A 297 29.52 -22.22 -11.67
N PHE A 298 29.76 -21.12 -10.96
CA PHE A 298 28.70 -20.20 -10.50
C PHE A 298 28.02 -19.40 -11.62
N ASP A 299 28.52 -19.47 -12.86
CA ASP A 299 27.79 -18.95 -14.03
C ASP A 299 26.66 -19.90 -14.47
N VAL A 300 26.60 -21.11 -13.93
CA VAL A 300 25.49 -22.05 -14.09
C VAL A 300 24.53 -21.87 -12.93
N PHE A 301 23.24 -21.79 -13.22
CA PHE A 301 22.18 -21.52 -12.26
C PHE A 301 21.21 -22.70 -12.23
N ALA A 302 21.07 -23.34 -11.07
CA ALA A 302 20.05 -24.36 -10.83
C ALA A 302 18.67 -23.68 -10.88
N GLY A 303 17.93 -23.92 -11.96
CA GLY A 303 16.64 -23.28 -12.19
C GLY A 303 15.54 -23.87 -11.33
N ILE A 304 14.67 -23.01 -10.81
CA ILE A 304 13.60 -23.37 -9.90
C ILE A 304 12.30 -22.79 -10.45
N ASN A 305 11.30 -23.65 -10.64
CA ASN A 305 9.94 -23.24 -10.96
C ASN A 305 9.23 -22.80 -9.67
N TYR A 306 9.28 -21.51 -9.39
CA TYR A 306 8.72 -20.92 -8.18
C TYR A 306 7.18 -20.88 -8.21
N GLN A 307 6.58 -20.80 -9.40
CA GLN A 307 5.12 -20.82 -9.60
C GLN A 307 4.47 -22.06 -9.00
N SER A 308 4.99 -23.22 -9.39
CA SER A 308 4.32 -24.50 -9.13
C SER A 308 4.38 -24.94 -7.67
N GLY A 309 5.29 -24.37 -6.87
CA GLY A 309 5.58 -24.84 -5.51
C GLY A 309 6.16 -26.27 -5.46
N SER A 310 6.60 -26.83 -6.59
CA SER A 310 7.08 -28.20 -6.68
C SER A 310 8.33 -28.44 -5.84
N SER A 311 8.51 -29.66 -5.35
CA SER A 311 9.66 -29.99 -4.50
C SER A 311 11.00 -29.78 -5.23
N VAL A 312 11.92 -29.08 -4.57
CA VAL A 312 13.24 -28.72 -5.10
C VAL A 312 14.34 -29.49 -4.36
N PRO A 313 15.32 -30.12 -5.01
CA PRO A 313 16.38 -30.87 -4.33
C PRO A 313 17.47 -29.98 -3.70
N PHE A 314 17.07 -28.99 -2.88
CA PHE A 314 17.96 -28.07 -2.17
C PHE A 314 19.12 -28.74 -1.40
N PRO A 315 18.94 -29.89 -0.72
CA PRO A 315 20.07 -30.59 -0.10
C PRO A 315 21.18 -31.00 -1.09
N ALA A 316 20.85 -31.31 -2.34
CA ALA A 316 21.85 -31.62 -3.36
C ALA A 316 22.62 -30.36 -3.77
N LEU A 317 21.94 -29.21 -3.89
CA LEU A 317 22.55 -27.93 -4.25
C LEU A 317 23.62 -27.48 -3.24
N GLN A 318 23.50 -27.85 -1.97
CA GLN A 318 24.52 -27.54 -0.94
C GLN A 318 25.89 -28.12 -1.26
N ASN A 319 25.96 -29.19 -2.06
CA ASN A 319 27.20 -29.92 -2.36
C ASN A 319 27.96 -29.40 -3.59
N TYR A 320 27.41 -28.42 -4.33
CA TYR A 320 27.96 -27.98 -5.62
C TYR A 320 28.10 -26.45 -5.71
N ASP A 321 29.15 -26.00 -6.39
CA ASP A 321 29.44 -24.59 -6.67
C ASP A 321 28.61 -24.09 -7.88
N ILE A 322 27.28 -24.13 -7.72
CA ILE A 322 26.27 -23.74 -8.70
C ILE A 322 25.40 -22.64 -8.09
N SER A 323 24.99 -21.67 -8.90
CA SER A 323 24.13 -20.53 -8.52
C SER A 323 22.64 -20.90 -8.54
N VAL A 324 21.76 -19.99 -8.10
CA VAL A 324 20.32 -20.25 -7.95
C VAL A 324 19.52 -19.34 -8.88
N GLY A 325 18.65 -19.91 -9.71
CA GLY A 325 17.77 -19.15 -10.59
C GLY A 325 16.30 -19.44 -10.29
N PHE A 326 15.49 -18.40 -10.10
CA PHE A 326 14.05 -18.54 -9.91
C PHE A 326 13.31 -18.05 -11.14
N TRP A 327 12.39 -18.87 -11.66
CA TRP A 327 11.37 -18.45 -12.59
C TRP A 327 10.02 -18.40 -11.86
N GLY A 328 9.36 -17.24 -11.91
CA GLY A 328 8.15 -16.95 -11.13
C GLY A 328 6.85 -17.24 -11.88
N ALA A 329 6.50 -16.36 -12.82
CA ALA A 329 5.26 -16.42 -13.59
C ALA A 329 5.38 -15.43 -14.78
N HIS A 330 4.35 -15.38 -15.63
CA HIS A 330 4.36 -14.55 -16.83
C HIS A 330 3.85 -13.11 -16.63
N ASP A 331 2.92 -12.87 -15.70
CA ASP A 331 2.24 -11.57 -15.56
C ASP A 331 2.62 -10.79 -14.30
N MET A 332 2.69 -11.45 -13.15
CA MET A 332 3.16 -10.85 -11.89
C MET A 332 3.95 -11.87 -11.07
N ASN A 333 4.86 -11.39 -10.22
CA ASN A 333 5.66 -12.26 -9.35
C ASN A 333 4.79 -12.97 -8.28
N MET A 334 5.13 -14.22 -7.91
CA MET A 334 4.37 -15.02 -6.94
C MET A 334 4.21 -14.36 -5.57
N ILE A 335 5.25 -13.68 -5.07
CA ILE A 335 5.15 -12.93 -3.79
C ILE A 335 4.06 -11.85 -3.90
N TYR A 336 4.01 -11.17 -5.04
CA TYR A 336 3.01 -10.15 -5.30
C TYR A 336 1.62 -10.76 -5.51
N GLU A 337 1.51 -11.84 -6.27
CA GLU A 337 0.25 -12.58 -6.50
C GLU A 337 -0.40 -13.02 -5.18
N THR A 338 0.39 -13.57 -4.25
CA THR A 338 -0.10 -14.15 -2.99
C THR A 338 -0.37 -13.13 -1.89
N ARG A 339 -0.03 -11.85 -2.08
CA ARG A 339 -0.13 -10.81 -1.03
C ARG A 339 -1.54 -10.62 -0.44
N GLY A 340 -2.59 -11.07 -1.12
CA GLY A 340 -3.97 -11.05 -0.62
C GLY A 340 -4.31 -12.11 0.44
N GLU A 341 -3.40 -13.02 0.78
CA GLU A 341 -3.70 -14.18 1.65
C GLU A 341 -4.17 -13.81 3.07
N ASN A 342 -3.78 -12.64 3.60
CA ASN A 342 -4.21 -12.15 4.91
C ASN A 342 -5.25 -11.01 4.82
N GLY A 343 -5.83 -10.79 3.65
CA GLY A 343 -6.83 -9.74 3.40
C GLY A 343 -6.52 -8.90 2.15
N SER A 344 -7.55 -8.30 1.57
CA SER A 344 -7.48 -7.59 0.30
C SER A 344 -7.48 -6.06 0.42
N ALA A 345 -7.53 -5.53 1.64
CA ALA A 345 -7.19 -4.13 1.92
C ALA A 345 -5.79 -3.80 1.34
N PRO A 346 -5.61 -2.70 0.61
CA PRO A 346 -4.31 -2.33 0.04
C PRO A 346 -3.15 -2.34 1.08
N VAL A 347 -3.36 -1.78 2.27
CA VAL A 347 -2.35 -1.77 3.35
C VAL A 347 -2.05 -3.18 3.86
N GLN A 348 -3.09 -4.01 4.04
CA GLN A 348 -2.90 -5.39 4.48
C GLN A 348 -2.16 -6.23 3.42
N GLN A 349 -2.46 -6.00 2.14
CA GLN A 349 -1.76 -6.61 1.03
C GLN A 349 -0.29 -6.23 1.01
N GLN A 350 0.04 -4.95 1.21
CA GLN A 350 1.42 -4.48 1.23
C GLN A 350 2.19 -4.99 2.46
N LYS A 351 1.56 -5.04 3.66
CA LYS A 351 2.15 -5.70 4.85
C LYS A 351 2.43 -7.18 4.59
N THR A 352 1.47 -7.88 3.98
CA THR A 352 1.59 -9.31 3.67
C THR A 352 2.67 -9.57 2.61
N TYR A 353 2.81 -8.69 1.61
CA TYR A 353 3.90 -8.74 0.63
C TYR A 353 5.28 -8.68 1.30
N GLN A 354 5.47 -7.82 2.31
CA GLN A 354 6.71 -7.77 3.09
C GLN A 354 6.92 -9.07 3.88
N LEU A 355 5.88 -9.60 4.53
CA LEU A 355 5.97 -10.87 5.27
C LEU A 355 6.31 -12.05 4.36
N ILE A 356 5.72 -12.15 3.17
CA ILE A 356 6.05 -13.21 2.21
C ILE A 356 7.49 -13.04 1.73
N SER A 357 7.92 -11.80 1.44
CA SER A 357 9.30 -11.51 1.05
C SER A 357 10.31 -11.94 2.12
N GLU A 358 10.02 -11.64 3.39
CA GLU A 358 10.86 -12.03 4.52
C GLU A 358 10.85 -13.54 4.74
N ASN A 359 9.71 -14.21 4.65
CA ASN A 359 9.65 -15.68 4.73
C ASN A 359 10.44 -16.34 3.59
N SER A 360 10.30 -15.82 2.37
CA SER A 360 10.95 -16.37 1.16
C SER A 360 12.47 -16.23 1.21
N PHE A 361 12.97 -15.06 1.62
CA PHE A 361 14.40 -14.78 1.59
C PHE A 361 15.10 -15.08 2.93
N THR A 362 14.54 -14.66 4.06
CA THR A 362 15.12 -14.90 5.39
C THR A 362 14.79 -16.29 5.93
N GLY A 363 13.59 -16.80 5.63
CA GLY A 363 13.08 -18.06 6.15
C GLY A 363 11.95 -17.86 7.15
N SER A 364 11.22 -18.92 7.46
CA SER A 364 9.95 -18.84 8.22
C SER A 364 10.08 -18.44 9.69
N SER A 365 11.30 -18.29 10.22
CA SER A 365 11.55 -17.70 11.53
C SER A 365 11.65 -16.18 11.50
N TYR A 366 11.69 -15.57 10.30
CA TYR A 366 11.88 -14.13 10.09
C TYR A 366 13.17 -13.55 10.69
N ASN A 367 14.08 -14.43 11.12
CA ASN A 367 15.35 -14.07 11.73
C ASN A 367 16.47 -14.94 11.13
N PRO A 368 17.48 -14.33 10.47
CA PRO A 368 18.53 -15.08 9.79
C PRO A 368 19.39 -15.95 10.73
N VAL A 369 19.37 -15.69 12.05
CA VAL A 369 20.08 -16.48 13.09
C VAL A 369 19.37 -17.79 13.42
N ASN A 370 18.05 -17.84 13.27
CA ASN A 370 17.24 -19.00 13.63
C ASN A 370 16.58 -19.63 12.39
N THR A 371 17.32 -19.82 11.31
CA THR A 371 16.76 -20.35 10.06
C THR A 371 16.35 -21.83 10.21
N PRO A 372 15.17 -22.25 9.74
CA PRO A 372 14.79 -23.66 9.65
C PRO A 372 15.78 -24.51 8.85
N ALA A 373 15.72 -25.84 9.04
CA ALA A 373 16.58 -26.78 8.32
C ALA A 373 16.31 -26.76 6.81
N VAL A 374 17.37 -26.95 6.01
CA VAL A 374 17.25 -27.08 4.55
C VAL A 374 16.52 -28.38 4.21
N THR A 375 15.37 -28.26 3.55
CA THR A 375 14.52 -29.36 3.08
C THR A 375 14.24 -29.19 1.59
N THR A 376 13.41 -30.06 1.01
CA THR A 376 13.01 -29.93 -0.40
C THR A 376 11.80 -29.03 -0.64
N LYS A 377 11.37 -28.30 0.40
CA LYS A 377 10.21 -27.39 0.38
C LYS A 377 10.59 -26.07 -0.29
N ILE A 378 9.66 -25.53 -1.08
CA ILE A 378 9.66 -24.15 -1.58
C ILE A 378 8.28 -23.55 -1.37
N THR A 379 8.20 -22.26 -1.05
CA THR A 379 6.92 -21.60 -0.75
C THR A 379 7.01 -20.09 -0.91
N HIS A 380 5.87 -19.46 -1.16
CA HIS A 380 5.67 -18.02 -1.30
C HIS A 380 4.46 -17.55 -0.46
N THR A 381 4.40 -17.99 0.81
CA THR A 381 3.34 -17.61 1.78
C THR A 381 3.96 -17.15 3.11
N SER A 382 3.28 -16.24 3.80
CA SER A 382 3.58 -15.83 5.17
C SER A 382 3.17 -16.87 6.22
N THR A 383 2.35 -17.85 5.84
CA THR A 383 1.81 -18.85 6.78
C THR A 383 2.76 -20.03 7.02
N ALA A 384 3.73 -20.26 6.12
CA ALA A 384 4.72 -21.31 6.29
C ALA A 384 5.61 -21.08 7.52
N LYS A 385 5.91 -22.16 8.26
CA LYS A 385 6.68 -22.14 9.52
C LYS A 385 8.01 -22.90 9.48
N ASP A 386 8.32 -23.55 8.37
CA ASP A 386 9.37 -24.57 8.23
C ASP A 386 10.20 -24.40 6.93
N PHE A 387 10.12 -23.23 6.26
CA PHE A 387 10.94 -22.94 5.10
C PHE A 387 12.26 -22.25 5.50
N HIS A 388 13.37 -22.71 4.93
CA HIS A 388 14.73 -22.29 5.30
C HIS A 388 15.17 -20.94 4.72
N GLY A 389 14.41 -20.41 3.75
CA GLY A 389 14.70 -19.13 3.09
C GLY A 389 15.92 -19.15 2.15
N PHE A 390 15.94 -18.26 1.15
CA PHE A 390 17.03 -18.17 0.18
C PHE A 390 18.39 -17.75 0.79
N SER A 391 18.37 -17.04 1.93
CA SER A 391 19.56 -16.67 2.71
C SER A 391 20.36 -17.88 3.23
N SER A 392 19.77 -19.09 3.20
CA SER A 392 20.50 -20.33 3.48
C SER A 392 21.47 -20.74 2.37
N PHE A 393 21.36 -20.14 1.19
CA PHE A 393 22.24 -20.40 0.04
C PHE A 393 22.99 -19.16 -0.43
N ILE A 394 22.43 -17.97 -0.22
CA ILE A 394 22.94 -16.72 -0.77
C ILE A 394 23.40 -15.79 0.35
N VAL A 395 24.62 -15.26 0.18
CA VAL A 395 25.20 -14.30 1.10
C VAL A 395 24.59 -12.92 0.86
N ALA A 396 24.16 -12.24 1.94
CA ALA A 396 23.68 -10.87 1.83
C ALA A 396 24.83 -9.93 1.42
N ARG A 397 24.62 -9.14 0.37
CA ARG A 397 25.55 -8.15 -0.20
C ARG A 397 25.08 -6.73 0.10
N SER A 398 25.97 -5.76 -0.08
CA SER A 398 25.66 -4.34 0.12
C SER A 398 26.39 -3.47 -0.91
N SER A 399 25.73 -2.41 -1.36
CA SER A 399 26.32 -1.32 -2.17
C SER A 399 26.71 -0.09 -1.33
N LEU A 400 26.52 -0.17 -0.01
CA LEU A 400 26.80 0.90 0.96
C LEU A 400 28.30 0.98 1.26
N THR A 401 29.07 1.44 0.29
CA THR A 401 30.53 1.56 0.36
C THR A 401 30.98 2.89 -0.21
N CYS A 402 31.86 3.60 0.50
CA CYS A 402 32.52 4.81 0.00
C CYS A 402 33.75 5.19 0.83
N ASP A 403 34.80 5.68 0.15
CA ASP A 403 35.99 6.28 0.78
C ASP A 403 35.81 7.78 1.08
N ASP A 404 34.84 8.44 0.43
CA ASP A 404 34.56 9.86 0.59
C ASP A 404 33.08 10.16 0.84
N LEU A 405 32.68 10.06 2.10
CA LEU A 405 31.34 10.38 2.60
C LEU A 405 30.86 11.81 2.28
N ALA A 406 31.74 12.74 1.89
CA ALA A 406 31.32 14.09 1.52
C ALA A 406 30.65 14.14 0.14
N ASN A 407 30.97 13.19 -0.74
CA ASN A 407 30.44 13.13 -2.10
C ASN A 407 29.39 12.02 -2.29
N ASP A 408 29.25 11.11 -1.32
CA ASP A 408 28.34 9.97 -1.40
C ASP A 408 27.87 9.57 0.01
N PRO A 409 27.03 10.42 0.62
CA PRO A 409 26.47 10.17 1.94
C PRO A 409 25.53 8.97 1.91
N PHE A 410 25.35 8.34 3.06
CA PHE A 410 24.29 7.35 3.25
C PHE A 410 23.07 8.04 3.87
N VAL A 411 21.92 7.92 3.21
CA VAL A 411 20.63 8.40 3.73
C VAL A 411 19.56 7.36 3.41
N THR A 412 18.69 7.08 4.38
CA THR A 412 17.48 6.29 4.18
C THR A 412 16.36 6.89 5.03
N TYR A 413 15.19 7.09 4.42
CA TYR A 413 13.95 7.41 5.10
C TYR A 413 13.08 6.18 5.34
N PHE A 414 13.58 4.99 4.94
CA PHE A 414 12.83 3.74 4.88
C PHE A 414 11.61 3.80 3.95
N ASN A 415 11.67 4.65 2.93
CA ASN A 415 10.64 4.74 1.91
C ASN A 415 10.69 3.52 0.98
N LEU A 416 9.58 2.78 0.89
CA LEU A 416 9.44 1.59 0.05
C LEU A 416 9.21 1.90 -1.44
N GLY A 417 8.98 3.16 -1.82
CA GLY A 417 8.64 3.55 -3.19
C GLY A 417 7.14 3.56 -3.46
N ASN A 418 6.30 3.53 -2.42
CA ASN A 418 4.86 3.77 -2.49
C ASN A 418 4.35 4.48 -1.23
N GLY A 419 3.12 5.01 -1.31
CA GLY A 419 2.41 5.56 -0.18
C GLY A 419 0.93 5.79 -0.46
N GLN A 420 0.13 5.83 0.60
CA GLN A 420 -1.25 6.35 0.53
C GLN A 420 -1.28 7.89 0.55
N PHE A 421 -0.12 8.48 0.76
CA PHE A 421 0.11 9.89 0.92
C PHE A 421 1.59 10.22 0.75
N PHE A 422 1.92 11.49 0.62
CA PHE A 422 3.27 11.99 0.62
C PHE A 422 3.50 12.95 1.80
N ASN A 423 4.49 12.64 2.63
CA ASN A 423 5.00 13.51 3.70
C ASN A 423 6.35 14.12 3.31
N VAL A 424 6.61 15.32 3.81
CA VAL A 424 7.91 16.00 3.75
C VAL A 424 8.18 16.59 5.13
N GLU A 425 9.29 16.18 5.74
CA GLU A 425 9.66 16.59 7.09
C GLU A 425 8.62 16.24 8.16
N GLY A 426 7.98 15.08 8.01
CA GLY A 426 6.92 14.61 8.90
C GLY A 426 5.53 15.20 8.60
N GLU A 427 5.45 16.20 7.73
CA GLU A 427 4.21 16.89 7.40
C GLU A 427 3.57 16.37 6.12
N ARG A 428 2.25 16.20 6.16
CA ARG A 428 1.45 15.73 5.02
C ARG A 428 1.34 16.81 3.94
N THR A 429 1.97 16.58 2.79
CA THR A 429 1.90 17.53 1.66
C THR A 429 0.92 17.09 0.59
N PHE A 430 0.66 15.79 0.45
CA PHE A 430 -0.25 15.26 -0.57
C PHE A 430 -0.99 14.03 -0.05
N ASN A 431 -2.30 13.98 -0.26
CA ASN A 431 -3.19 12.94 0.32
C ASN A 431 -3.57 11.84 -0.67
N ASN A 432 -2.99 11.82 -1.87
CA ASN A 432 -3.28 10.77 -2.84
C ASN A 432 -2.27 9.63 -2.75
N GLU A 433 -2.73 8.46 -3.19
CA GLU A 433 -1.88 7.31 -3.40
C GLU A 433 -0.85 7.56 -4.51
N TRP A 434 0.32 6.93 -4.38
CA TRP A 434 1.38 7.03 -5.36
C TRP A 434 2.32 5.81 -5.29
N TYR A 435 2.99 5.55 -6.41
CA TYR A 435 4.08 4.58 -6.53
C TYR A 435 5.15 5.10 -7.49
N ASN A 436 6.40 5.00 -7.05
CA ASN A 436 7.59 5.18 -7.87
C ASN A 436 8.76 4.44 -7.21
N ILE A 437 9.06 3.24 -7.69
CA ILE A 437 10.14 2.41 -7.11
C ILE A 437 11.53 3.06 -7.24
N GLY A 438 11.72 4.00 -8.15
CA GLY A 438 12.99 4.72 -8.32
C GLY A 438 13.38 5.53 -7.09
N ILE A 439 12.41 6.00 -6.29
CA ILE A 439 12.67 6.72 -5.03
C ILE A 439 12.71 5.81 -3.80
N GLN A 440 12.66 4.48 -3.97
CA GLN A 440 12.85 3.56 -2.86
C GLN A 440 14.24 3.77 -2.24
N ASP A 441 14.29 3.78 -0.90
CA ASP A 441 15.53 4.00 -0.16
C ASP A 441 16.45 2.78 -0.11
N TYR A 442 17.64 2.97 0.46
CA TYR A 442 18.41 1.83 0.94
C TYR A 442 17.67 1.18 2.10
N LEU A 443 17.24 -0.05 1.92
CA LEU A 443 16.53 -0.83 2.95
C LEU A 443 17.51 -1.73 3.72
N PRO A 444 17.15 -2.19 4.94
CA PRO A 444 18.03 -3.00 5.78
C PRO A 444 18.59 -4.22 5.06
N THR A 445 19.90 -4.46 5.22
CA THR A 445 20.58 -5.62 4.64
C THR A 445 20.03 -6.93 5.19
N TRP A 446 19.66 -6.95 6.47
CA TRP A 446 19.11 -8.10 7.18
C TRP A 446 17.71 -7.79 7.71
N ARG A 447 16.75 -8.69 7.47
CA ARG A 447 15.35 -8.56 7.90
C ARG A 447 14.86 -9.87 8.53
N TRP A 448 14.73 -9.99 9.85
CA TRP A 448 15.25 -9.07 10.87
C TRP A 448 16.22 -9.80 11.80
N TRP A 449 17.47 -9.33 11.84
CA TRP A 449 18.50 -9.91 12.69
C TRP A 449 18.36 -9.32 14.11
N TRP A 450 17.47 -9.94 14.89
CA TRP A 450 17.25 -9.65 16.30
C TRP A 450 18.03 -10.60 17.19
N THR A 451 18.78 -10.06 18.14
CA THR A 451 19.61 -10.83 19.06
C THR A 451 19.63 -10.24 20.48
N LYS A 452 19.84 -11.10 21.49
CA LYS A 452 20.02 -10.72 22.90
C LYS A 452 21.39 -10.10 23.17
N SER A 453 22.38 -10.45 22.35
CA SER A 453 23.74 -9.91 22.38
C SER A 453 24.14 -9.40 21.01
N PHE A 454 24.93 -8.33 20.95
CA PHE A 454 25.36 -7.72 19.71
C PHE A 454 26.01 -8.73 18.74
N MET A 455 25.48 -8.80 17.51
CA MET A 455 25.91 -9.74 16.46
C MET A 455 25.92 -11.22 16.89
N GLY A 456 24.96 -11.64 17.70
CA GLY A 456 24.73 -13.06 17.99
C GLY A 456 24.51 -13.88 16.70
N LYS A 457 25.07 -15.09 16.66
CA LYS A 457 25.09 -15.95 15.46
C LYS A 457 24.51 -17.35 15.71
N ASN A 458 24.22 -17.69 16.96
CA ASN A 458 23.62 -18.96 17.33
C ASN A 458 22.12 -18.79 17.61
N ALA A 459 21.33 -19.84 17.40
CA ALA A 459 19.89 -19.80 17.65
C ALA A 459 19.53 -19.33 19.08
N ASP A 460 20.34 -19.67 20.09
CA ASP A 460 20.14 -19.23 21.48
C ASP A 460 20.30 -17.70 21.67
N ASP A 461 21.07 -17.06 20.78
CA ASP A 461 21.26 -15.61 20.75
C ASP A 461 20.04 -14.88 20.18
N ALA A 462 19.14 -15.56 19.47
CA ALA A 462 17.98 -14.93 18.86
C ALA A 462 17.05 -14.32 19.92
N SER A 463 16.44 -13.18 19.58
CA SER A 463 15.42 -12.52 20.40
C SER A 463 14.11 -12.45 19.62
N GLU A 464 13.01 -12.71 20.32
CA GLU A 464 11.62 -12.58 19.85
C GLU A 464 10.87 -11.49 20.64
N ASP A 465 11.59 -10.77 21.51
CA ASP A 465 11.05 -9.75 22.42
C ASP A 465 10.56 -8.50 21.68
N MET A 466 11.12 -8.26 20.50
CA MET A 466 10.94 -7.07 19.68
C MET A 466 10.67 -7.46 18.24
N THR A 467 9.83 -6.67 17.57
CA THR A 467 9.47 -6.81 16.16
C THR A 467 9.89 -5.55 15.41
N ALA A 468 10.35 -5.72 14.17
CA ALA A 468 10.56 -4.64 13.21
C ALA A 468 9.70 -4.90 11.97
N GLU A 469 9.06 -3.86 11.44
CA GLU A 469 8.27 -3.94 10.20
C GLU A 469 8.24 -2.58 9.50
N PHE A 470 8.01 -2.57 8.19
CA PHE A 470 7.67 -1.32 7.50
C PHE A 470 6.23 -0.93 7.79
N THR A 471 5.96 0.36 7.92
CA THR A 471 4.61 0.89 8.11
C THR A 471 4.33 2.07 7.20
N TRP A 472 3.04 2.28 6.94
CA TRP A 472 2.48 3.44 6.23
C TRP A 472 1.59 4.27 7.16
N ASP A 473 1.67 4.06 8.48
CA ASP A 473 0.90 4.83 9.47
C ASP A 473 1.34 6.32 9.50
N ASP A 474 2.63 6.58 9.29
CA ASP A 474 3.27 7.90 9.24
C ASP A 474 4.59 7.80 8.46
N ALA A 475 5.20 8.92 8.07
CA ALA A 475 6.53 8.96 7.44
C ALA A 475 7.20 10.32 7.64
N TRP A 476 8.53 10.33 7.77
CA TRP A 476 9.30 11.59 7.71
C TRP A 476 9.38 12.13 6.28
N PHE A 477 9.56 11.25 5.29
CA PHE A 477 9.59 11.60 3.88
C PHE A 477 8.95 10.49 3.05
N GLY A 478 8.12 10.84 2.07
CA GLY A 478 7.39 9.88 1.25
C GLY A 478 6.20 9.29 1.98
N GLY A 479 6.02 7.97 1.93
CA GLY A 479 4.79 7.32 2.39
C GLY A 479 4.99 6.19 3.41
N SER A 480 6.23 5.84 3.72
CA SER A 480 6.55 4.74 4.64
C SER A 480 7.75 5.05 5.53
N CYS A 481 7.79 4.39 6.68
CA CYS A 481 8.94 4.41 7.59
C CYS A 481 9.12 3.02 8.26
N LEU A 482 10.14 2.89 9.11
CA LEU A 482 10.38 1.66 9.90
C LEU A 482 9.67 1.75 11.25
N GLN A 483 8.87 0.76 11.61
CA GLN A 483 8.28 0.60 12.94
C GLN A 483 9.05 -0.46 13.74
N ILE A 484 9.31 -0.15 15.00
CA ILE A 484 9.87 -1.09 15.98
C ILE A 484 8.95 -1.13 17.21
N SER A 485 8.62 -2.32 17.68
CA SER A 485 7.72 -2.49 18.83
C SER A 485 8.08 -3.72 19.67
N GLY A 486 7.71 -3.72 20.95
CA GLY A 486 7.90 -4.86 21.85
C GLY A 486 8.55 -4.50 23.19
N GLN A 487 8.64 -5.51 24.05
CA GLN A 487 9.13 -5.38 25.43
C GLN A 487 10.45 -6.12 25.59
N THR A 488 11.50 -5.43 25.99
CA THR A 488 12.79 -6.06 26.28
C THR A 488 13.56 -5.33 27.37
N ASP A 489 14.31 -6.11 28.15
CA ASP A 489 15.38 -5.58 29.00
C ASP A 489 16.57 -5.15 28.14
N ALA A 490 16.91 -5.94 27.11
CA ALA A 490 17.94 -5.65 26.13
C ALA A 490 17.77 -6.48 24.84
N ALA A 491 17.66 -5.81 23.69
CA ALA A 491 17.69 -6.43 22.37
C ALA A 491 18.49 -5.60 21.37
N TYR A 492 19.10 -6.26 20.40
CA TYR A 492 19.90 -5.66 19.34
C TYR A 492 19.29 -5.97 17.97
N LEU A 493 19.19 -4.94 17.14
CA LEU A 493 18.75 -5.02 15.74
C LEU A 493 19.91 -4.65 14.82
N GLN A 494 20.44 -5.63 14.09
CA GLN A 494 21.46 -5.39 13.06
C GLN A 494 20.78 -5.01 11.73
N LEU A 495 21.05 -3.81 11.22
CA LEU A 495 20.33 -3.26 10.06
C LEU A 495 21.16 -3.29 8.77
N PHE A 496 22.27 -2.55 8.74
CA PHE A 496 23.00 -2.28 7.50
C PHE A 496 24.41 -2.84 7.55
N LYS A 497 24.78 -3.58 6.50
CA LYS A 497 26.19 -3.90 6.19
C LYS A 497 26.78 -2.72 5.42
N THR A 498 27.83 -2.12 5.96
CA THR A 498 28.45 -0.91 5.39
C THR A 498 29.95 -1.10 5.19
N LYS A 499 30.54 -0.24 4.36
CA LYS A 499 31.99 -0.10 4.20
C LYS A 499 32.33 1.37 3.97
N TYR A 500 32.14 2.17 5.02
CA TYR A 500 32.42 3.60 4.99
C TYR A 500 33.66 3.93 5.80
N THR A 501 34.65 4.54 5.14
CA THR A 501 35.86 5.03 5.81
C THR A 501 35.53 6.32 6.54
N THR A 502 35.52 6.26 7.87
CA THR A 502 35.18 7.42 8.70
C THR A 502 36.39 8.30 8.99
N ALA A 503 36.19 9.61 8.96
CA ALA A 503 37.21 10.60 9.24
C ALA A 503 37.35 10.84 10.76
N ASN A 504 38.44 11.51 11.13
CA ASN A 504 38.69 11.90 12.51
C ASN A 504 37.66 12.93 13.04
N THR A 505 37.11 13.77 12.17
CA THR A 505 36.14 14.84 12.49
C THR A 505 35.24 15.12 11.30
N GLY A 506 34.01 15.56 11.56
CA GLY A 506 33.06 16.04 10.52
C GLY A 506 31.98 15.01 10.16
N ASP A 507 32.23 13.73 10.43
CA ASP A 507 31.27 12.66 10.18
C ASP A 507 30.22 12.60 11.29
N LYS A 508 28.97 12.40 10.88
CA LYS A 508 27.81 12.40 11.78
C LYS A 508 26.85 11.27 11.43
N LEU A 509 26.36 10.58 12.45
CA LEU A 509 25.18 9.73 12.37
C LEU A 509 23.96 10.51 12.84
N LEU A 510 22.89 10.46 12.07
CA LEU A 510 21.62 11.08 12.40
C LEU A 510 20.52 10.02 12.42
N ILE A 511 19.61 10.14 13.37
CA ILE A 511 18.35 9.38 13.42
C ILE A 511 17.19 10.33 13.66
N ARG A 512 16.10 10.12 12.91
CA ARG A 512 14.80 10.75 13.17
C ARG A 512 13.81 9.70 13.63
N TYR A 513 13.18 9.93 14.78
CA TYR A 513 12.25 8.96 15.37
C TYR A 513 11.03 9.63 15.99
N LYS A 514 9.94 8.89 16.11
CA LYS A 514 8.70 9.29 16.79
C LYS A 514 8.20 8.14 17.64
N VAL A 515 8.16 8.30 18.96
CA VAL A 515 7.60 7.28 19.86
C VAL A 515 6.09 7.42 19.83
N VAL A 516 5.39 6.36 19.43
CA VAL A 516 3.93 6.34 19.26
C VAL A 516 3.24 5.94 20.57
N SER A 517 3.82 4.99 21.29
CA SER A 517 3.30 4.50 22.58
C SER A 517 4.42 3.93 23.44
N GLY A 518 4.16 3.81 24.74
CA GLY A 518 5.10 3.30 25.73
C GLY A 518 6.34 4.17 25.95
N SER A 519 7.36 3.56 26.54
CA SER A 519 8.67 4.19 26.75
C SER A 519 9.83 3.21 26.66
N GLY A 520 11.03 3.69 26.37
CA GLY A 520 12.23 2.86 26.27
C GLY A 520 13.51 3.64 26.02
N THR A 521 14.66 2.97 26.12
CA THR A 521 15.97 3.56 25.82
C THR A 521 16.53 2.99 24.52
N MET A 522 17.03 3.88 23.66
CA MET A 522 17.60 3.55 22.34
C MET A 522 19.06 3.98 22.25
N ALA A 523 19.88 3.18 21.60
CA ALA A 523 21.28 3.48 21.32
C ALA A 523 21.71 2.98 19.93
N TRP A 524 22.69 3.65 19.33
CA TRP A 524 23.47 3.08 18.24
C TRP A 524 24.23 1.85 18.73
N ALA A 525 24.27 0.81 17.90
CA ALA A 525 25.09 -0.38 18.10
C ALA A 525 25.81 -0.70 16.79
N CYS A 526 27.10 -0.34 16.72
CA CYS A 526 27.91 -0.39 15.50
C CYS A 526 29.17 -1.24 15.70
N THR A 527 29.87 -1.55 14.60
CA THR A 527 31.22 -2.10 14.64
C THR A 527 32.03 -1.73 13.41
N THR A 528 33.33 -1.98 13.44
CA THR A 528 34.28 -1.66 12.36
C THR A 528 35.02 -2.91 11.89
N GLU A 529 35.56 -2.90 10.68
CA GLU A 529 36.33 -4.05 10.15
C GLU A 529 37.55 -4.38 11.04
N GLU A 530 38.19 -3.35 11.60
CA GLU A 530 39.33 -3.47 12.50
C GLU A 530 38.95 -4.15 13.81
N LYS A 531 37.79 -3.81 14.38
CA LYS A 531 37.29 -4.46 15.60
C LYS A 531 36.89 -5.91 15.37
N LEU A 532 36.30 -6.22 14.22
CA LEU A 532 35.86 -7.57 13.88
C LEU A 532 37.02 -8.55 13.64
N THR A 533 38.25 -8.06 13.47
CA THR A 533 39.47 -8.89 13.42
C THR A 533 40.19 -9.02 14.77
N SER A 534 39.71 -8.32 15.81
CA SER A 534 40.29 -8.32 17.16
C SER A 534 39.61 -9.33 18.11
N THR A 535 40.32 -9.79 19.14
CA THR A 535 39.86 -10.89 20.03
C THR A 535 39.05 -10.46 21.26
N SER A 536 38.70 -9.18 21.42
CA SER A 536 37.76 -8.74 22.49
C SER A 536 37.09 -7.39 22.21
N ASP A 537 35.80 -7.31 22.55
CA ASP A 537 34.88 -6.16 22.47
C ASP A 537 34.69 -5.53 21.07
N ILE A 538 33.79 -6.14 20.30
CA ILE A 538 33.44 -5.72 18.93
C ILE A 538 32.35 -4.65 18.86
N GLU A 539 31.57 -4.43 19.93
CA GLU A 539 30.51 -3.43 19.95
C GLU A 539 31.12 -2.02 20.09
N VAL A 540 30.54 -1.05 19.39
CA VAL A 540 30.70 0.38 19.69
C VAL A 540 29.31 0.98 19.76
N SER A 541 28.92 1.45 20.95
CA SER A 541 27.58 1.98 21.17
C SER A 541 27.54 3.42 21.68
N ARG A 542 26.42 4.08 21.39
CA ARG A 542 26.15 5.45 21.84
C ARG A 542 24.66 5.67 22.01
N THR A 543 24.24 6.11 23.20
CA THR A 543 22.83 6.42 23.49
C THR A 543 22.29 7.47 22.52
N ILE A 544 21.12 7.18 21.95
CA ILE A 544 20.31 8.07 21.13
C ILE A 544 19.35 8.83 22.03
N ALA A 545 18.59 8.09 22.85
CA ALA A 545 17.62 8.64 23.80
C ALA A 545 17.47 7.73 25.02
N THR A 546 17.28 8.31 26.20
CA THR A 546 17.04 7.58 27.46
C THR A 546 15.59 7.80 27.89
N ASN A 547 14.86 6.73 28.16
CA ASN A 547 13.43 6.77 28.50
C ASN A 547 12.61 7.64 27.54
N ALA A 548 12.87 7.51 26.23
CA ALA A 548 12.06 8.15 25.21
C ALA A 548 10.61 7.66 25.37
N SER A 549 9.66 8.59 25.42
CA SER A 549 8.24 8.33 25.66
C SER A 549 7.40 8.88 24.53
N ALA A 550 6.15 8.41 24.45
CA ALA A 550 5.19 8.82 23.41
C ALA A 550 5.10 10.35 23.23
N GLY A 551 5.03 10.80 21.97
CA GLY A 551 4.90 12.21 21.59
C GLY A 551 4.48 12.37 20.12
N GLU A 552 3.94 13.54 19.77
CA GLU A 552 3.39 13.81 18.43
C GLU A 552 4.48 14.18 17.40
N GLU A 553 5.61 14.72 17.87
CA GLU A 553 6.64 15.31 17.03
C GLU A 553 7.79 14.36 16.72
N TRP A 554 8.29 14.43 15.48
CA TRP A 554 9.52 13.76 15.07
C TRP A 554 10.74 14.36 15.79
N GLN A 555 11.46 13.51 16.51
CA GLN A 555 12.68 13.86 17.22
C GLN A 555 13.89 13.64 16.30
N THR A 556 14.78 14.63 16.22
CA THR A 556 16.06 14.50 15.48
C THR A 556 17.21 14.39 16.45
N VAL A 557 18.01 13.32 16.37
CA VAL A 557 19.23 13.14 17.15
C VAL A 557 20.43 13.01 16.23
N THR A 558 21.42 13.89 16.44
CA THR A 558 22.70 13.85 15.72
C THR A 558 23.83 13.42 16.65
N THR A 559 24.58 12.40 16.25
CA THR A 559 25.73 11.85 16.95
C THR A 559 26.99 12.08 16.13
N ASN A 560 27.94 12.84 16.67
CA ASN A 560 29.25 13.01 16.02
C ASN A 560 30.06 11.70 16.07
N ILE A 561 30.93 11.50 15.09
CA ILE A 561 31.96 10.44 15.07
C ILE A 561 33.30 11.03 15.53
N GLY A 562 33.94 10.39 16.52
CA GLY A 562 35.23 10.85 17.10
C GLY A 562 35.10 11.96 18.14
N GLY A 563 36.01 12.00 19.13
CA GLY A 563 36.01 12.98 20.25
C GLY A 563 35.44 12.48 21.58
N ARG A 564 35.18 13.39 22.54
CA ARG A 564 34.56 13.06 23.83
C ARG A 564 33.04 13.07 23.69
N ASN A 565 32.35 12.08 24.24
CA ASN A 565 30.87 11.94 24.14
C ASN A 565 30.32 11.72 22.72
N SER A 566 31.04 10.99 21.87
CA SER A 566 30.68 10.66 20.49
C SER A 566 30.67 9.14 20.26
N LEU A 567 30.30 8.70 19.05
CA LEU A 567 30.51 7.32 18.62
C LEU A 567 31.98 7.13 18.22
N LEU A 568 32.68 6.23 18.90
CA LEU A 568 34.14 6.04 18.77
C LEU A 568 34.49 5.04 17.66
N VAL A 569 34.11 5.38 16.44
CA VAL A 569 34.45 4.63 15.21
C VAL A 569 35.36 5.43 14.28
N ASN A 570 35.96 6.53 14.73
CA ASN A 570 36.75 7.43 13.90
C ASN A 570 38.07 6.81 13.39
N ASN A 571 38.48 7.19 12.16
CA ASN A 571 39.64 6.63 11.46
C ASN A 571 39.57 5.11 11.29
N ALA A 572 38.36 4.58 11.13
CA ALA A 572 38.09 3.16 10.96
C ALA A 572 37.03 2.95 9.86
N THR A 573 36.98 1.75 9.33
CA THR A 573 35.98 1.35 8.33
C THR A 573 34.73 0.80 9.03
N LEU A 574 33.64 1.59 9.02
CA LEU A 574 32.37 1.21 9.62
C LEU A 574 31.76 0.02 8.86
N ALA A 575 31.67 -1.13 9.53
CA ALA A 575 31.24 -2.39 8.94
C ALA A 575 29.74 -2.68 9.12
N LEU A 576 29.14 -2.13 10.18
CA LEU A 576 27.75 -2.35 10.54
C LEU A 576 27.14 -1.14 11.25
N ILE A 577 25.91 -0.80 10.87
CA ILE A 577 25.02 0.11 11.62
C ILE A 577 23.83 -0.70 12.14
N GLY A 578 23.56 -0.58 13.44
CA GLY A 578 22.45 -1.23 14.11
C GLY A 578 21.95 -0.41 15.30
N LEU A 579 20.90 -0.92 15.94
CA LEU A 579 20.25 -0.29 17.09
C LEU A 579 20.22 -1.25 18.29
N LYS A 580 20.24 -0.68 19.49
CA LYS A 580 20.04 -1.37 20.76
C LYS A 580 18.86 -0.74 21.50
N PHE A 581 17.97 -1.60 21.99
CA PHE A 581 16.81 -1.24 22.80
C PHE A 581 16.98 -1.82 24.19
N THR A 582 16.65 -1.02 25.22
CA THR A 582 16.70 -1.46 26.63
C THR A 582 15.56 -0.85 27.42
N ASN A 583 15.09 -1.59 28.42
CA ASN A 583 14.02 -1.18 29.34
C ASN A 583 12.77 -0.65 28.61
N THR A 584 12.32 -1.34 27.57
CA THR A 584 11.10 -0.95 26.84
C THR A 584 9.85 -1.43 27.58
N THR A 585 8.76 -0.68 27.56
CA THR A 585 7.47 -1.09 28.12
C THR A 585 6.72 -2.04 27.18
N SER A 586 5.69 -2.74 27.69
CA SER A 586 4.89 -3.70 26.91
C SER A 586 4.18 -3.11 25.69
N ASP A 587 3.88 -1.81 25.73
CA ASP A 587 3.24 -1.02 24.69
C ASP A 587 4.24 -0.16 23.90
N PHE A 588 5.56 -0.35 24.06
CA PHE A 588 6.55 0.46 23.35
C PHE A 588 6.44 0.27 21.83
N LYS A 589 6.18 1.37 21.11
CA LYS A 589 6.18 1.46 19.64
C LYS A 589 6.88 2.73 19.23
N VAL A 590 7.87 2.62 18.33
CA VAL A 590 8.62 3.75 17.79
C VAL A 590 8.71 3.65 16.27
N LEU A 591 8.56 4.79 15.60
CA LEU A 591 8.79 4.95 14.17
C LEU A 591 10.17 5.56 13.95
N ILE A 592 10.93 5.03 12.99
CA ILE A 592 12.21 5.57 12.53
C ILE A 592 12.03 6.06 11.10
N GLY A 593 12.09 7.38 10.92
CA GLY A 593 11.83 8.05 9.65
C GLY A 593 13.09 8.50 8.92
N GLU A 594 14.26 8.44 9.56
CA GLU A 594 15.55 8.66 8.88
C GLU A 594 16.69 7.97 9.64
N ILE A 595 17.62 7.37 8.89
CA ILE A 595 19.01 7.16 9.33
C ILE A 595 19.93 7.77 8.26
N ALA A 596 20.92 8.56 8.69
CA ALA A 596 21.91 9.12 7.78
C ALA A 596 23.33 9.07 8.36
N LEU A 597 24.32 8.82 7.50
CA LEU A 597 25.75 8.99 7.75
C LEU A 597 26.31 9.99 6.73
N THR A 598 26.72 11.16 7.21
CA THR A 598 27.14 12.29 6.34
C THR A 598 28.47 12.89 6.79
N ARG A 599 29.16 13.56 5.87
CA ARG A 599 30.34 14.40 6.12
C ARG A 599 30.10 15.80 5.57
N GLY A 600 29.76 16.74 6.46
CA GLY A 600 29.44 18.11 6.06
C GLY A 600 28.11 18.23 5.30
N THR A 601 28.04 19.19 4.38
CA THR A 601 26.90 19.41 3.48
C THR A 601 27.34 19.21 2.04
N THR A 602 26.54 18.50 1.28
CA THR A 602 26.77 18.29 -0.16
C THR A 602 26.43 19.55 -0.96
N ALA A 603 26.87 19.62 -2.22
CA ALA A 603 26.60 20.76 -3.09
C ALA A 603 25.10 20.88 -3.40
N THR A 604 24.57 22.11 -3.38
CA THR A 604 23.20 22.37 -3.84
C THR A 604 23.15 22.22 -5.37
N PRO A 605 22.26 21.37 -5.92
CA PRO A 605 22.11 21.21 -7.35
C PRO A 605 21.70 22.50 -8.06
N ALA A 606 22.03 22.57 -9.34
CA ALA A 606 21.41 23.55 -10.24
C ALA A 606 19.90 23.30 -10.38
N ALA A 607 19.14 24.34 -10.69
CA ALA A 607 17.72 24.18 -10.99
C ALA A 607 17.52 23.40 -12.31
N PRO A 608 16.53 22.49 -12.40
CA PRO A 608 16.20 21.79 -13.63
C PRO A 608 15.78 22.74 -14.76
N VAL A 609 15.91 22.30 -16.00
CA VAL A 609 15.37 22.97 -17.19
C VAL A 609 14.19 22.17 -17.71
N LEU A 610 12.98 22.74 -17.67
CA LEU A 610 11.78 22.07 -18.19
C LEU A 610 11.82 22.02 -19.71
N ALA A 611 11.55 20.83 -20.25
CA ALA A 611 11.42 20.58 -21.68
C ALA A 611 9.94 20.59 -22.12
N SER A 612 9.05 20.05 -21.29
CA SER A 612 7.60 20.12 -21.51
C SER A 612 6.81 20.00 -20.21
N SER A 613 5.60 20.57 -20.20
CA SER A 613 4.59 20.41 -19.17
C SER A 613 3.19 20.36 -19.82
N LYS A 614 2.32 19.46 -19.37
CA LYS A 614 0.97 19.27 -19.94
C LYS A 614 -0.06 18.94 -18.86
N THR A 615 -1.29 19.41 -19.06
CA THR A 615 -2.49 18.87 -18.42
C THR A 615 -2.96 17.65 -19.22
N LEU A 616 -3.51 16.65 -18.53
CA LEU A 616 -3.96 15.39 -19.11
C LEU A 616 -5.48 15.26 -18.95
N ALA A 617 -5.93 14.69 -17.82
CA ALA A 617 -7.33 14.58 -17.44
C ALA A 617 -7.63 15.44 -16.21
N SER A 618 -8.90 15.66 -15.91
CA SER A 618 -9.35 16.34 -14.70
C SER A 618 -10.70 15.81 -14.25
N ASN A 619 -10.95 15.83 -12.95
CA ASN A 619 -12.26 15.58 -12.34
C ASN A 619 -12.38 16.41 -11.06
N TYR A 620 -13.47 16.27 -10.31
CA TYR A 620 -13.68 17.06 -9.08
C TYR A 620 -12.64 16.80 -7.97
N LYS A 621 -11.88 15.70 -8.04
CA LYS A 621 -10.81 15.38 -7.08
C LYS A 621 -9.45 15.97 -7.46
N GLY A 622 -9.27 16.50 -8.68
CA GLY A 622 -8.04 17.13 -9.10
C GLY A 622 -7.71 17.05 -10.59
N VAL A 623 -6.49 17.43 -10.93
CA VAL A 623 -5.99 17.52 -12.31
C VAL A 623 -4.73 16.67 -12.50
N ASP A 624 -4.67 15.94 -13.61
CA ASP A 624 -3.52 15.13 -13.97
C ASP A 624 -2.53 15.95 -14.78
N LEU A 625 -1.25 15.88 -14.41
CA LEU A 625 -0.18 16.70 -14.96
C LEU A 625 1.04 15.85 -15.32
N LYS A 626 1.70 16.17 -16.42
CA LYS A 626 2.95 15.52 -16.85
C LYS A 626 4.04 16.56 -17.08
N VAL A 627 5.27 16.21 -16.72
CA VAL A 627 6.44 17.07 -16.88
C VAL A 627 7.65 16.27 -17.36
N ILE A 628 8.35 16.82 -18.36
CA ILE A 628 9.65 16.33 -18.84
C ILE A 628 10.67 17.44 -18.65
N PHE A 629 11.84 17.09 -18.14
CA PHE A 629 12.88 18.07 -17.82
C PHE A 629 14.27 17.52 -18.08
N SER A 630 15.28 18.35 -17.83
CA SER A 630 16.68 17.99 -17.97
C SER A 630 17.54 18.74 -16.97
N MET A 631 18.76 18.28 -16.77
CA MET A 631 19.79 18.98 -15.98
C MET A 631 20.90 19.46 -16.89
N ASN A 632 21.37 20.69 -16.67
CA ASN A 632 22.55 21.21 -17.38
C ASN A 632 23.78 20.40 -16.96
N SER A 633 24.42 19.74 -17.92
CA SER A 633 25.63 18.96 -17.68
C SER A 633 26.64 19.13 -18.81
N SER A 634 27.93 19.08 -18.45
CA SER A 634 29.04 19.03 -19.40
C SER A 634 29.45 17.60 -19.76
N LYS A 635 28.81 16.60 -19.16
CA LYS A 635 29.08 15.16 -19.40
C LYS A 635 28.39 14.67 -20.66
N THR A 636 28.97 13.65 -21.29
CA THR A 636 28.35 12.91 -22.41
C THR A 636 27.33 11.89 -21.89
N ALA A 637 26.25 11.66 -22.63
CA ALA A 637 25.19 10.73 -22.23
C ALA A 637 25.69 9.27 -22.03
N PRO A 638 25.07 8.51 -21.10
CA PRO A 638 24.04 8.95 -20.17
C PRO A 638 24.60 9.88 -19.08
N VAL A 639 23.79 10.84 -18.64
CA VAL A 639 24.10 11.70 -17.50
C VAL A 639 23.33 11.18 -16.30
N TYR A 640 24.03 10.84 -15.23
CA TYR A 640 23.44 10.36 -13.98
C TYR A 640 23.14 11.53 -13.03
N ASN A 641 22.22 11.34 -12.09
CA ASN A 641 21.84 12.37 -11.13
C ASN A 641 23.04 12.82 -10.27
N ALA A 642 23.92 11.89 -9.89
CA ALA A 642 25.14 12.20 -9.15
C ALA A 642 26.15 13.05 -9.95
N ASP A 643 26.12 13.04 -11.29
CA ASP A 643 26.99 13.90 -12.11
C ASP A 643 26.58 15.38 -12.07
N VAL A 644 25.40 15.66 -11.54
CA VAL A 644 24.79 17.00 -11.38
C VAL A 644 24.37 17.23 -9.93
N ASP A 645 25.10 16.63 -8.99
CA ASP A 645 24.98 16.78 -7.53
C ASP A 645 23.59 16.43 -6.97
N THR A 646 22.78 15.68 -7.71
CA THR A 646 21.37 15.43 -7.40
C THR A 646 21.15 13.99 -6.92
N TRP A 647 20.33 13.82 -5.88
CA TRP A 647 19.82 12.52 -5.47
C TRP A 647 18.51 12.19 -6.20
N TYR A 648 17.50 13.06 -6.06
CA TYR A 648 16.18 12.94 -6.66
C TYR A 648 15.59 14.32 -6.94
N PHE A 649 14.43 14.34 -7.57
CA PHE A 649 13.67 15.55 -7.88
C PHE A 649 12.35 15.57 -7.12
N LYS A 650 11.95 16.72 -6.58
CA LYS A 650 10.60 16.94 -6.04
C LYS A 650 9.74 17.58 -7.11
N VAL A 651 8.50 17.10 -7.23
CA VAL A 651 7.50 17.57 -8.18
C VAL A 651 6.41 18.32 -7.44
N TYR A 652 6.18 19.56 -7.88
CA TYR A 652 5.24 20.49 -7.29
C TYR A 652 4.13 20.84 -8.28
N THR A 653 2.95 21.15 -7.76
CA THR A 653 1.84 21.71 -8.55
C THR A 653 1.38 23.01 -7.91
N GLN A 654 0.76 23.88 -8.70
CA GLN A 654 0.19 25.12 -8.19
C GLN A 654 -0.95 25.58 -9.09
N GLN A 655 -2.11 25.86 -8.49
CA GLN A 655 -3.23 26.57 -9.11
C GLN A 655 -3.07 28.08 -8.95
N GLU A 656 -3.56 28.87 -9.91
CA GLU A 656 -3.59 30.33 -9.80
C GLU A 656 -4.30 30.77 -8.51
N GLY A 657 -3.64 31.58 -7.68
CA GLY A 657 -4.21 32.05 -6.41
C GLY A 657 -3.99 31.12 -5.20
N CYS A 658 -3.48 29.90 -5.40
CA CYS A 658 -3.22 28.93 -4.34
C CYS A 658 -1.71 28.81 -4.00
N GLU A 659 -1.41 28.25 -2.82
CA GLU A 659 -0.06 27.82 -2.49
C GLU A 659 0.39 26.62 -3.34
N ARG A 660 1.70 26.46 -3.50
CA ARG A 660 2.25 25.29 -4.18
C ARG A 660 2.11 24.04 -3.30
N VAL A 661 1.91 22.88 -3.92
CA VAL A 661 1.82 21.59 -3.24
C VAL A 661 2.91 20.65 -3.75
N MET A 662 3.66 20.02 -2.84
CA MET A 662 4.59 18.94 -3.20
C MET A 662 3.81 17.63 -3.30
N CYS A 663 3.75 17.06 -4.51
CA CYS A 663 2.89 15.90 -4.80
C CYS A 663 3.66 14.58 -4.83
N THR A 664 4.87 14.56 -5.40
CA THR A 664 5.66 13.33 -5.56
C THR A 664 7.15 13.61 -5.76
N ALA A 665 7.96 12.55 -5.78
CA ALA A 665 9.38 12.63 -6.12
C ALA A 665 9.76 11.56 -7.16
N THR A 666 10.85 11.81 -7.88
CA THR A 666 11.34 10.90 -8.93
C THR A 666 12.86 10.95 -9.06
N THR A 667 13.48 9.84 -9.48
CA THR A 667 14.87 9.83 -9.96
C THR A 667 14.97 10.10 -11.46
N SER A 668 13.90 9.85 -12.21
CA SER A 668 13.83 10.07 -13.65
C SER A 668 13.76 11.56 -13.98
N TRP A 669 14.14 11.93 -15.21
CA TRP A 669 14.00 13.30 -15.72
C TRP A 669 12.63 13.53 -16.36
N ALA A 670 11.62 12.88 -15.76
CA ALA A 670 10.24 12.87 -16.18
C ALA A 670 9.38 12.45 -14.97
N ALA A 671 8.19 13.02 -14.87
CA ALA A 671 7.21 12.66 -13.87
C ALA A 671 5.80 12.96 -14.36
N TYR A 672 4.82 12.38 -13.68
CA TYR A 672 3.45 12.82 -13.76
C TYR A 672 2.82 12.78 -12.36
N VAL A 673 1.78 13.58 -12.15
CA VAL A 673 0.99 13.68 -10.93
C VAL A 673 -0.45 13.40 -11.31
N VAL A 674 -1.13 12.54 -10.55
CA VAL A 674 -2.54 12.20 -10.75
C VAL A 674 -3.35 12.77 -9.60
N GLY A 675 -4.42 13.47 -9.93
CA GLY A 675 -5.26 14.18 -8.96
C GLY A 675 -4.50 15.28 -8.23
N ALA A 676 -3.70 16.09 -8.95
CA ALA A 676 -3.11 17.28 -8.35
C ALA A 676 -4.21 18.17 -7.76
N PRO A 677 -4.03 18.74 -6.54
CA PRO A 677 -5.09 19.51 -5.90
C PRO A 677 -5.54 20.66 -6.79
N TYR A 678 -6.86 20.76 -6.96
CA TYR A 678 -7.49 21.81 -7.75
C TYR A 678 -8.84 22.17 -7.13
N ASP A 679 -8.97 23.44 -6.74
CA ASP A 679 -10.21 24.02 -6.27
C ASP A 679 -11.08 24.38 -7.48
N THR A 680 -12.12 23.59 -7.71
CA THR A 680 -13.05 23.77 -8.83
C THR A 680 -13.90 25.03 -8.70
N GLU A 681 -14.12 25.55 -7.49
CA GLU A 681 -14.90 26.78 -7.27
C GLU A 681 -14.06 28.02 -7.61
N LEU A 682 -12.78 28.02 -7.24
CA LEU A 682 -11.85 29.10 -7.58
C LEU A 682 -11.56 29.13 -9.09
N GLY A 683 -11.42 27.97 -9.71
CA GLY A 683 -11.08 27.82 -11.13
C GLY A 683 -9.68 28.34 -11.48
N GLY A 684 -9.46 28.68 -12.75
CA GLY A 684 -8.19 29.22 -13.24
C GLY A 684 -7.19 28.18 -13.74
N ASN A 685 -6.01 28.64 -14.16
CA ASN A 685 -4.97 27.77 -14.70
C ASN A 685 -4.19 27.05 -13.59
N ILE A 686 -3.50 25.97 -13.97
CA ILE A 686 -2.63 25.18 -13.11
C ILE A 686 -1.25 25.03 -13.75
N ARG A 687 -0.20 24.87 -12.95
CA ARG A 687 1.16 24.59 -13.43
C ARG A 687 1.83 23.50 -12.62
N ILE A 688 2.81 22.84 -13.25
CA ILE A 688 3.69 21.84 -12.63
C ILE A 688 5.12 22.38 -12.60
N GLY A 689 5.86 22.08 -11.54
CA GLY A 689 7.23 22.53 -11.34
C GLY A 689 8.11 21.44 -10.73
N VAL A 690 9.42 21.57 -10.93
CA VAL A 690 10.40 20.57 -10.48
C VAL A 690 11.58 21.26 -9.80
N SER A 691 12.07 20.65 -8.73
CA SER A 691 13.35 21.02 -8.08
C SER A 691 14.27 19.81 -8.01
N ALA A 692 15.57 20.06 -7.92
CA ALA A 692 16.59 19.04 -7.69
C ALA A 692 17.04 19.06 -6.22
N VAL A 693 17.15 17.89 -5.61
CA VAL A 693 17.58 17.71 -4.22
C VAL A 693 19.00 17.16 -4.16
N SER A 694 19.82 17.75 -3.30
CA SER A 694 21.23 17.38 -3.08
C SER A 694 21.41 15.93 -2.60
N LEU A 695 22.65 15.42 -2.73
CA LEU A 695 23.01 14.04 -2.41
C LEU A 695 22.75 13.64 -0.93
N ASP A 696 22.81 14.57 0.02
CA ASP A 696 22.47 14.32 1.43
C ASP A 696 21.00 14.60 1.79
N GLY A 697 20.19 15.04 0.82
CA GLY A 697 18.79 15.38 1.04
C GLY A 697 18.55 16.67 1.83
N LYS A 698 19.58 17.51 2.08
CA LYS A 698 19.48 18.67 2.99
C LYS A 698 19.32 20.01 2.28
N SER A 699 19.73 20.12 1.02
CA SER A 699 19.51 21.32 0.19
C SER A 699 18.75 21.01 -1.10
N GLU A 700 18.03 22.00 -1.60
CA GLU A 700 17.15 21.93 -2.76
C GLU A 700 17.40 23.14 -3.67
N SER A 701 17.34 22.94 -4.99
CA SER A 701 17.36 24.04 -5.96
C SER A 701 16.10 24.91 -5.84
N SER A 702 16.09 26.09 -6.47
CA SER A 702 14.81 26.75 -6.76
C SER A 702 13.91 25.84 -7.61
N VAL A 703 12.58 25.93 -7.42
CA VAL A 703 11.62 25.24 -8.28
C VAL A 703 11.59 25.90 -9.65
N THR A 704 11.82 25.13 -10.71
CA THR A 704 11.57 25.55 -12.08
C THR A 704 10.13 25.25 -12.43
N TRP A 705 9.35 26.29 -12.70
CA TRP A 705 7.93 26.18 -13.05
C TRP A 705 7.72 26.11 -14.54
N GLY A 706 6.75 25.29 -14.97
CA GLY A 706 6.21 25.33 -16.32
C GLY A 706 5.28 26.52 -16.53
N ASP A 707 4.76 26.62 -17.75
CA ASP A 707 3.74 27.60 -18.08
C ASP A 707 2.46 27.34 -17.27
N TRP A 708 1.63 28.38 -17.13
CA TRP A 708 0.26 28.22 -16.67
C TRP A 708 -0.56 27.50 -17.75
N LEU A 709 -1.14 26.36 -17.41
CA LEU A 709 -1.87 25.48 -18.31
C LEU A 709 -3.37 25.58 -18.00
N SER A 710 -4.18 25.67 -19.06
CA SER A 710 -5.62 25.53 -18.94
C SER A 710 -5.98 24.13 -18.47
N VAL A 711 -6.92 24.05 -17.54
CA VAL A 711 -7.48 22.78 -17.07
C VAL A 711 -8.48 22.24 -18.11
N PRO A 712 -8.41 20.95 -18.49
CA PRO A 712 -9.40 20.31 -19.34
C PRO A 712 -10.81 20.37 -18.73
N ALA A 713 -11.82 19.95 -19.50
CA ALA A 713 -13.15 19.76 -18.92
C ALA A 713 -13.09 18.62 -17.90
N ALA A 714 -13.73 18.81 -16.74
CA ALA A 714 -13.80 17.78 -15.71
C ALA A 714 -14.69 16.62 -16.17
N ASP A 715 -14.16 15.40 -16.10
CA ASP A 715 -14.95 14.19 -16.22
C ASP A 715 -15.85 14.05 -14.99
N ILE A 716 -17.11 13.69 -15.22
CA ILE A 716 -18.09 13.45 -14.15
C ILE A 716 -17.83 12.07 -13.54
N VAL A 717 -17.65 12.05 -12.23
CA VAL A 717 -17.54 10.81 -11.45
C VAL A 717 -18.94 10.43 -10.96
N GLU A 718 -19.44 9.30 -11.45
CA GLU A 718 -20.73 8.75 -11.05
C GLU A 718 -20.64 8.15 -9.64
N GLY A 719 -21.57 8.51 -8.76
CA GLY A 719 -21.63 8.04 -7.36
C GLY A 719 -22.45 8.99 -6.48
N PHE A 720 -23.11 8.47 -5.45
CA PHE A 720 -23.86 9.27 -4.48
C PHE A 720 -23.81 8.60 -3.10
N SER A 721 -23.98 9.42 -2.07
CA SER A 721 -23.93 9.01 -0.67
C SER A 721 -25.18 9.45 0.10
N ILE A 722 -25.40 8.80 1.23
CA ILE A 722 -26.45 9.14 2.22
C ILE A 722 -25.77 9.58 3.51
N ASP A 723 -26.23 10.67 4.11
CA ASP A 723 -25.59 11.28 5.28
C ASP A 723 -25.77 10.49 6.60
N LYS A 724 -26.68 9.50 6.61
CA LYS A 724 -27.03 8.71 7.80
C LYS A 724 -27.05 7.21 7.52
N PRO A 725 -26.24 6.40 8.22
CA PRO A 725 -26.22 4.95 8.05
C PRO A 725 -27.45 4.26 8.64
N VAL A 726 -28.10 4.89 9.63
CA VAL A 726 -29.34 4.43 10.26
C VAL A 726 -30.29 5.61 10.42
N ILE A 727 -31.50 5.47 9.88
CA ILE A 727 -32.52 6.53 9.87
C ILE A 727 -33.68 6.12 10.77
N LYS A 728 -34.24 7.07 11.53
CA LYS A 728 -35.47 6.88 12.31
C LYS A 728 -36.70 7.48 11.63
N ALA A 729 -37.87 7.01 12.01
CA ALA A 729 -39.12 7.55 11.49
C ALA A 729 -39.22 9.07 11.76
N ASN A 730 -39.54 9.84 10.74
CA ASN A 730 -39.57 11.31 10.71
C ASN A 730 -38.20 12.00 10.90
N GLU A 731 -37.11 11.26 10.86
CA GLU A 731 -35.77 11.83 10.84
C GLU A 731 -35.42 12.32 9.44
N SER A 732 -34.82 13.52 9.37
CA SER A 732 -34.29 14.04 8.11
C SER A 732 -32.97 13.37 7.75
N PHE A 733 -32.84 13.02 6.47
CA PHE A 733 -31.62 12.52 5.84
C PHE A 733 -31.45 13.15 4.46
N THR A 734 -30.22 13.16 3.97
CA THR A 734 -29.81 13.79 2.71
C THR A 734 -29.13 12.75 1.82
N ILE A 735 -29.49 12.76 0.53
CA ILE A 735 -28.82 11.99 -0.52
C ILE A 735 -28.37 12.93 -1.62
N GLY A 736 -27.13 12.81 -2.07
CA GLY A 736 -26.57 13.65 -3.14
C GLY A 736 -25.42 12.99 -3.87
N PHE A 737 -25.18 13.42 -5.11
CA PHE A 737 -24.01 13.01 -5.87
C PHE A 737 -22.72 13.40 -5.16
N ASP A 738 -21.72 12.53 -5.20
CA ASP A 738 -20.42 12.79 -4.60
C ASP A 738 -19.60 13.82 -5.42
N ASP A 739 -19.82 13.84 -6.74
CA ASP A 739 -19.23 14.84 -7.64
C ASP A 739 -20.10 16.12 -7.67
N PRO A 740 -19.61 17.26 -7.19
CA PRO A 740 -20.36 18.52 -7.16
C PRO A 740 -20.68 19.06 -8.56
N ASN A 741 -19.99 18.59 -9.61
CA ASN A 741 -20.24 18.98 -10.99
C ASN A 741 -21.28 18.12 -11.71
N HIS A 742 -21.81 17.08 -11.05
CA HIS A 742 -22.79 16.18 -11.63
C HIS A 742 -24.10 16.92 -11.96
N GLY A 743 -24.72 16.58 -13.10
CA GLY A 743 -26.04 17.11 -13.48
C GLY A 743 -27.17 16.59 -12.57
N ALA A 744 -28.31 17.27 -12.53
CA ALA A 744 -29.45 16.80 -11.75
C ALA A 744 -29.99 15.44 -12.26
N ALA A 745 -30.36 14.55 -11.34
CA ALA A 745 -31.02 13.30 -11.63
C ALA A 745 -32.43 13.26 -11.05
N THR A 746 -33.28 12.38 -11.58
CA THR A 746 -34.60 12.13 -10.99
C THR A 746 -34.51 11.00 -9.99
N TRP A 747 -34.81 11.32 -8.73
CA TRP A 747 -34.80 10.42 -7.59
C TRP A 747 -36.24 10.03 -7.26
N VAL A 748 -36.51 8.73 -7.08
CA VAL A 748 -37.80 8.23 -6.61
C VAL A 748 -37.56 7.22 -5.49
N ILE A 749 -38.16 7.47 -4.32
CA ILE A 749 -38.13 6.53 -3.20
C ILE A 749 -39.42 5.73 -3.21
N LYS A 750 -39.30 4.40 -3.20
CA LYS A 750 -40.44 3.48 -3.10
C LYS A 750 -40.30 2.52 -1.94
N SER A 751 -41.41 2.19 -1.30
CA SER A 751 -41.46 1.13 -0.29
C SER A 751 -41.11 -0.22 -0.93
N ALA A 752 -40.15 -0.95 -0.37
CA ALA A 752 -39.73 -2.25 -0.90
C ALA A 752 -40.79 -3.34 -0.69
N SER A 753 -41.75 -3.14 0.23
CA SER A 753 -42.76 -4.15 0.57
C SER A 753 -43.94 -4.19 -0.42
N ASP A 754 -44.33 -3.03 -0.96
CA ASP A 754 -45.53 -2.86 -1.79
C ASP A 754 -45.29 -1.99 -3.05
N ASN A 755 -44.06 -1.52 -3.27
CA ASN A 755 -43.65 -0.68 -4.40
C ASN A 755 -44.38 0.68 -4.48
N SER A 756 -44.97 1.15 -3.36
CA SER A 756 -45.61 2.46 -3.31
C SER A 756 -44.60 3.61 -3.30
N GLN A 757 -44.81 4.64 -4.12
CA GLN A 757 -43.95 5.82 -4.17
C GLN A 757 -44.17 6.70 -2.93
N LYS A 758 -43.09 7.00 -2.21
CA LYS A 758 -43.10 7.83 -0.99
C LYS A 758 -42.53 9.23 -1.23
N TYR A 759 -41.61 9.36 -2.18
CA TYR A 759 -40.96 10.63 -2.50
C TYR A 759 -40.53 10.66 -3.97
N SER A 760 -40.48 11.85 -4.57
CA SER A 760 -39.85 12.09 -5.87
C SER A 760 -39.34 13.52 -5.97
N ASN A 761 -38.14 13.68 -6.51
CA ASN A 761 -37.54 14.98 -6.78
C ASN A 761 -36.56 14.88 -7.97
N THR A 762 -36.27 16.01 -8.62
CA THR A 762 -35.20 16.12 -9.62
C THR A 762 -34.19 17.15 -9.14
N ALA A 763 -33.00 16.70 -8.74
CA ALA A 763 -31.96 17.54 -8.14
C ALA A 763 -30.59 16.84 -8.21
N THR A 764 -29.52 17.54 -7.84
CA THR A 764 -28.19 16.96 -7.60
C THR A 764 -28.07 16.38 -6.18
N GLU A 765 -28.81 16.97 -5.25
CA GLU A 765 -28.98 16.54 -3.86
C GLU A 765 -30.43 16.76 -3.40
N PHE A 766 -30.90 16.00 -2.42
CA PHE A 766 -32.17 16.28 -1.76
C PHE A 766 -32.17 15.85 -0.29
N THR A 767 -32.89 16.60 0.54
CA THR A 767 -33.18 16.24 1.93
C THR A 767 -34.66 15.90 2.07
N THR A 768 -34.97 14.80 2.76
CA THR A 768 -36.35 14.37 3.03
C THR A 768 -36.44 13.61 4.35
N SER A 769 -37.64 13.13 4.70
CA SER A 769 -37.87 12.21 5.82
C SER A 769 -38.96 11.20 5.46
N LEU A 770 -38.96 10.04 6.11
CA LEU A 770 -39.94 8.97 5.91
C LEU A 770 -40.64 8.64 7.23
N THR A 771 -41.95 8.43 7.18
CA THR A 771 -42.78 8.30 8.40
C THR A 771 -42.89 6.87 8.92
N GLU A 772 -42.68 5.87 8.07
CA GLU A 772 -42.87 4.46 8.37
C GLU A 772 -41.51 3.76 8.48
N GLU A 773 -41.40 2.80 9.40
CA GLU A 773 -40.25 1.90 9.48
C GLU A 773 -40.28 0.92 8.29
N GLY A 774 -39.10 0.58 7.77
CA GLY A 774 -38.96 -0.40 6.70
C GLY A 774 -37.79 -0.13 5.76
N LEU A 775 -37.73 -0.96 4.72
CA LEU A 775 -36.77 -0.88 3.62
C LEU A 775 -37.39 -0.13 2.45
N TYR A 776 -36.60 0.78 1.85
CA TYR A 776 -37.02 1.55 0.69
C TYR A 776 -36.00 1.43 -0.45
N ASP A 777 -36.53 1.21 -1.65
CA ASP A 777 -35.77 1.16 -2.89
C ASP A 777 -35.58 2.59 -3.42
N LEU A 778 -34.36 2.93 -3.81
CA LEU A 778 -34.02 4.19 -4.47
C LEU A 778 -33.89 3.98 -5.97
N TYR A 779 -34.68 4.71 -6.74
CA TYR A 779 -34.61 4.74 -8.20
C TYR A 779 -33.92 6.03 -8.63
N VAL A 780 -32.83 5.91 -9.36
CA VAL A 780 -32.03 7.04 -9.85
C VAL A 780 -32.08 7.04 -11.36
N THR A 781 -32.62 8.10 -11.96
CA THR A 781 -32.73 8.22 -13.42
C THR A 781 -31.81 9.31 -13.93
N ILE A 782 -30.81 8.92 -14.71
CA ILE A 782 -29.81 9.78 -15.35
C ILE A 782 -29.91 9.57 -16.86
N ASN A 783 -30.04 10.64 -17.65
CA ASN A 783 -30.12 10.56 -19.12
C ASN A 783 -31.16 9.55 -19.67
N GLY A 784 -32.26 9.33 -18.93
CA GLY A 784 -33.32 8.39 -19.30
C GLY A 784 -33.04 6.91 -18.99
N GLN A 785 -31.90 6.59 -18.37
CA GLN A 785 -31.60 5.27 -17.81
C GLN A 785 -31.88 5.28 -16.31
N THR A 786 -32.63 4.28 -15.83
CA THR A 786 -32.98 4.14 -14.41
C THR A 786 -32.20 2.99 -13.80
N GLU A 787 -31.41 3.29 -12.77
CA GLU A 787 -30.83 2.31 -11.87
C GLU A 787 -31.65 2.17 -10.59
N ILE A 788 -31.66 0.97 -10.01
CA ILE A 788 -32.44 0.64 -8.82
C ILE A 788 -31.51 0.13 -7.73
N TYR A 789 -31.47 0.84 -6.61
CA TYR A 789 -30.72 0.49 -5.42
C TYR A 789 -31.69 -0.04 -4.38
N ARG A 790 -31.76 -1.36 -4.28
CA ARG A 790 -32.76 -2.04 -3.44
C ARG A 790 -32.45 -1.87 -1.96
N GLY A 791 -33.46 -1.55 -1.14
CA GLY A 791 -33.31 -1.39 0.31
C GLY A 791 -32.19 -0.43 0.74
N TYR A 792 -31.83 0.53 -0.12
CA TYR A 792 -30.73 1.47 0.13
C TYR A 792 -31.05 2.41 1.29
N ILE A 793 -32.32 2.80 1.43
CA ILE A 793 -32.79 3.64 2.53
C ILE A 793 -33.45 2.76 3.59
N GLN A 794 -32.92 2.84 4.81
CA GLN A 794 -33.25 1.93 5.92
C GLN A 794 -33.80 2.70 7.12
N VAL A 795 -35.13 2.68 7.28
CA VAL A 795 -35.82 3.36 8.40
C VAL A 795 -36.08 2.34 9.50
N SER A 796 -35.32 2.45 10.58
CA SER A 796 -35.25 1.46 11.65
C SER A 796 -36.08 1.86 12.88
N PRO A 797 -36.47 0.87 13.72
CA PRO A 797 -37.12 1.12 15.00
C PRO A 797 -36.29 1.99 15.95
N ALA A 798 -36.95 2.73 16.84
CA ALA A 798 -36.25 3.56 17.83
C ALA A 798 -35.45 2.74 18.86
N GLU A 799 -35.88 1.52 19.16
CA GLU A 799 -35.27 0.64 20.18
C GLU A 799 -33.85 0.16 19.86
N VAL A 800 -33.41 0.23 18.59
CA VAL A 800 -32.04 -0.14 18.21
C VAL A 800 -31.05 1.02 18.38
N GLY A 801 -31.45 2.18 18.93
CA GLY A 801 -30.59 3.35 19.11
C GLY A 801 -30.35 4.11 17.79
N ALA A 802 -29.71 5.29 17.84
CA ALA A 802 -29.56 6.20 16.69
C ALA A 802 -28.14 6.74 16.54
N LEU A 803 -27.80 7.30 15.37
CA LEU A 803 -26.51 7.97 15.15
C LEU A 803 -26.36 9.15 16.15
N PRO A 804 -25.23 9.24 16.89
CA PRO A 804 -24.96 10.38 17.76
C PRO A 804 -24.85 11.69 16.99
N GLU A 805 -25.27 12.79 17.59
CA GLU A 805 -25.05 14.15 17.08
C GLU A 805 -24.66 15.06 18.26
N ILE A 806 -23.69 15.95 18.08
CA ILE A 806 -23.24 16.94 19.06
C ILE A 806 -23.93 18.27 18.73
N TYR A 807 -24.86 18.68 19.59
CA TYR A 807 -25.55 19.96 19.44
C TYR A 807 -24.67 21.12 19.90
N THR A 808 -24.09 21.02 21.09
CA THR A 808 -23.24 22.09 21.65
C THR A 808 -21.95 21.54 22.23
N LEU A 809 -20.89 22.33 22.15
CA LEU A 809 -19.61 22.10 22.81
C LEU A 809 -19.06 23.46 23.23
N THR A 810 -18.79 23.65 24.52
CA THR A 810 -18.18 24.87 25.06
C THR A 810 -16.97 24.54 25.92
N ALA A 811 -16.04 25.47 26.05
CA ALA A 811 -14.95 25.46 27.01
C ALA A 811 -14.96 26.75 27.83
N ASN A 812 -14.97 26.61 29.16
CA ASN A 812 -15.20 27.71 30.10
C ASN A 812 -16.43 28.59 29.77
N GLY A 813 -17.44 28.01 29.12
CA GLY A 813 -18.68 28.69 28.71
C GLY A 813 -18.66 29.30 27.31
N GLU A 814 -17.52 29.30 26.61
CA GLU A 814 -17.36 29.87 25.27
C GLU A 814 -17.31 28.76 24.20
N GLU A 815 -17.84 29.03 23.01
CA GLU A 815 -17.81 28.08 21.88
C GLU A 815 -16.48 28.12 21.10
N ASP A 816 -15.71 29.21 21.23
CA ASP A 816 -14.39 29.41 20.64
C ASP A 816 -13.60 30.51 21.38
N ASN A 817 -12.29 30.59 21.14
CA ASN A 817 -11.38 31.62 21.71
C ASN A 817 -11.30 31.61 23.24
N VAL A 818 -11.02 30.44 23.81
CA VAL A 818 -10.94 30.25 25.27
C VAL A 818 -9.57 30.67 25.77
N THR A 819 -9.50 31.49 26.81
CA THR A 819 -8.23 31.84 27.47
C THR A 819 -8.18 31.27 28.90
N ALA A 820 -7.06 30.68 29.28
CA ALA A 820 -6.80 30.24 30.65
C ALA A 820 -5.32 30.41 31.02
N GLU A 821 -5.00 30.49 32.31
CA GLU A 821 -3.60 30.49 32.77
C GLU A 821 -3.00 29.08 32.72
N GLN A 822 -1.68 29.00 32.60
CA GLN A 822 -0.92 27.75 32.67
C GLN A 822 -1.27 27.00 33.96
N ASN A 823 -1.53 25.69 33.85
CA ASN A 823 -2.00 24.83 34.93
C ASN A 823 -3.38 25.19 35.52
N ALA A 824 -4.09 26.21 35.01
CA ALA A 824 -5.49 26.45 35.36
C ALA A 824 -6.40 25.43 34.67
N ALA A 825 -7.53 25.15 35.31
CA ALA A 825 -8.52 24.22 34.77
C ALA A 825 -9.27 24.85 33.59
N VAL A 826 -9.32 24.12 32.47
CA VAL A 826 -10.19 24.40 31.32
C VAL A 826 -11.31 23.37 31.35
N ASN A 827 -12.56 23.84 31.51
CA ASN A 827 -13.73 22.99 31.69
C ASN A 827 -14.57 22.96 30.42
N PHE A 828 -14.72 21.79 29.84
CA PHE A 828 -15.54 21.52 28.67
C PHE A 828 -16.91 21.02 29.07
N VAL A 829 -17.95 21.46 28.37
CA VAL A 829 -19.35 21.00 28.54
C VAL A 829 -19.98 20.80 27.17
N TYR A 830 -20.75 19.73 27.01
CA TYR A 830 -21.46 19.45 25.75
C TYR A 830 -22.89 18.98 25.98
N THR A 831 -23.70 19.12 24.93
CA THR A 831 -25.00 18.44 24.78
C THR A 831 -25.05 17.71 23.45
N GLY A 832 -25.64 16.52 23.48
CA GLY A 832 -25.81 15.64 22.32
C GLY A 832 -27.25 15.20 22.11
N ARG A 833 -27.47 14.45 21.04
CA ARG A 833 -28.78 13.92 20.66
C ARG A 833 -29.34 12.96 21.72
N PRO A 834 -30.61 13.15 22.14
CA PRO A 834 -31.26 12.23 23.07
C PRO A 834 -31.69 10.91 22.40
N ASN A 835 -31.83 9.85 23.19
CA ASN A 835 -32.25 8.50 22.75
C ASN A 835 -31.35 7.89 21.65
N THR A 836 -30.04 8.07 21.78
CA THR A 836 -29.05 7.45 20.87
C THR A 836 -28.71 6.01 21.25
N ASP A 837 -29.02 5.61 22.49
CA ASP A 837 -28.79 4.26 23.00
C ASP A 837 -29.91 3.28 22.64
N GLY A 838 -29.60 1.98 22.60
CA GLY A 838 -30.55 0.93 22.29
C GLY A 838 -29.98 -0.49 22.34
N THR A 839 -30.73 -1.46 21.84
CA THR A 839 -30.33 -2.87 21.73
C THR A 839 -30.60 -3.39 20.33
N VAL A 840 -29.63 -4.07 19.75
CA VAL A 840 -29.69 -4.60 18.39
C VAL A 840 -29.11 -6.01 18.35
N SER A 841 -29.45 -6.76 17.32
CA SER A 841 -28.84 -8.06 17.01
C SER A 841 -27.32 -7.96 16.94
N ARG A 842 -26.64 -9.08 17.16
CA ARG A 842 -25.18 -9.17 17.16
C ARG A 842 -24.65 -9.80 15.88
N GLY A 843 -24.11 -9.01 14.96
CA GLY A 843 -23.48 -9.53 13.75
C GLY A 843 -22.10 -10.19 13.99
N ILE A 844 -21.58 -10.85 12.96
CA ILE A 844 -20.19 -11.30 12.85
C ILE A 844 -19.49 -10.61 11.68
N ALA A 845 -18.30 -10.07 11.92
CA ALA A 845 -17.43 -9.58 10.87
C ALA A 845 -16.71 -10.75 10.17
N LEU A 846 -16.87 -10.84 8.85
CA LEU A 846 -16.24 -11.89 8.06
C LEU A 846 -14.75 -11.64 7.86
N ASN A 847 -14.34 -10.37 7.71
CA ASN A 847 -12.96 -9.99 7.40
C ASN A 847 -12.39 -10.82 6.24
N GLU A 848 -13.19 -10.99 5.18
CA GLU A 848 -12.89 -11.79 3.99
C GLU A 848 -12.73 -13.31 4.20
N LYS A 849 -12.84 -13.78 5.43
CA LYS A 849 -12.88 -15.22 5.75
C LYS A 849 -14.31 -15.76 5.59
N PRO A 850 -14.46 -17.05 5.24
CA PRO A 850 -15.78 -17.67 5.15
C PRO A 850 -16.32 -18.01 6.54
N PHE A 851 -17.54 -17.57 6.85
CA PHE A 851 -18.36 -18.25 7.85
C PHE A 851 -19.00 -19.47 7.20
N GLY A 852 -18.90 -20.65 7.79
CA GLY A 852 -19.45 -21.83 7.13
C GLY A 852 -19.94 -22.96 8.01
N ILE A 853 -20.81 -23.74 7.37
CA ILE A 853 -21.53 -24.89 7.92
C ILE A 853 -20.96 -26.13 7.23
N PRO A 854 -20.15 -26.96 7.93
CA PRO A 854 -19.66 -28.22 7.36
C PRO A 854 -20.82 -29.11 6.89
N ALA A 855 -20.75 -29.68 5.70
CA ALA A 855 -21.82 -30.51 5.15
C ALA A 855 -21.91 -31.91 5.79
N ALA A 856 -20.83 -32.38 6.42
CA ALA A 856 -20.73 -33.72 7.01
C ALA A 856 -21.78 -33.99 8.11
N GLN A 857 -22.35 -32.95 8.71
CA GLN A 857 -23.39 -33.02 9.75
C GLN A 857 -24.83 -33.02 9.18
N LEU A 858 -25.01 -32.69 7.91
CA LEU A 858 -26.35 -32.45 7.33
C LEU A 858 -27.01 -33.72 6.77
N ASN A 859 -26.27 -34.80 6.51
CA ASN A 859 -26.78 -36.03 5.87
C ASN A 859 -27.58 -35.78 4.57
N TRP A 860 -27.16 -34.75 3.82
CA TRP A 860 -27.82 -34.34 2.58
C TRP A 860 -27.32 -35.11 1.35
N SER A 861 -28.13 -35.04 0.29
CA SER A 861 -27.87 -35.65 -1.01
C SER A 861 -28.12 -34.64 -2.13
N ASN A 862 -27.80 -35.02 -3.37
CA ASN A 862 -28.03 -34.19 -4.57
C ASN A 862 -29.52 -33.84 -4.80
N SER A 863 -30.48 -34.42 -4.06
CA SER A 863 -31.92 -34.16 -4.19
C SER A 863 -32.55 -33.55 -2.93
N THR A 864 -31.76 -33.23 -1.91
CA THR A 864 -32.27 -32.63 -0.69
C THR A 864 -32.66 -31.17 -0.97
N SER A 865 -33.93 -30.83 -0.71
CA SER A 865 -34.37 -29.44 -0.71
C SER A 865 -33.77 -28.70 0.49
N PHE A 866 -33.42 -27.44 0.32
CA PHE A 866 -32.93 -26.60 1.42
C PHE A 866 -33.26 -25.13 1.19
N SER A 867 -33.19 -24.34 2.24
CA SER A 867 -33.18 -22.88 2.16
C SER A 867 -32.10 -22.32 3.06
N LEU A 868 -31.28 -21.41 2.53
CA LEU A 868 -30.29 -20.65 3.29
C LEU A 868 -30.73 -19.19 3.32
N CYS A 869 -30.98 -18.65 4.51
CA CYS A 869 -31.38 -17.26 4.72
C CYS A 869 -30.37 -16.59 5.64
N PHE A 870 -29.98 -15.36 5.35
CA PHE A 870 -29.10 -14.58 6.22
C PHE A 870 -29.16 -13.10 5.84
N TRP A 871 -28.79 -12.25 6.78
CA TRP A 871 -28.46 -10.86 6.51
C TRP A 871 -26.97 -10.71 6.25
N PHE A 872 -26.61 -9.81 5.33
CA PHE A 872 -25.22 -9.40 5.13
C PHE A 872 -25.11 -7.90 4.89
N TYR A 873 -23.96 -7.35 5.25
CA TYR A 873 -23.57 -5.97 5.05
C TYR A 873 -22.24 -5.93 4.33
N VAL A 874 -22.10 -5.08 3.30
CA VAL A 874 -20.82 -4.89 2.60
C VAL A 874 -20.17 -3.62 3.12
N SER A 875 -19.06 -3.76 3.84
CA SER A 875 -18.27 -2.61 4.31
C SER A 875 -17.52 -1.98 3.14
N ARG A 876 -16.91 -2.81 2.29
CA ARG A 876 -16.24 -2.37 1.05
C ARG A 876 -16.14 -3.52 0.06
N TYR A 877 -16.09 -3.19 -1.22
CA TYR A 877 -15.75 -4.16 -2.25
C TYR A 877 -14.27 -4.13 -2.55
N ASN A 878 -13.58 -5.23 -2.26
CA ASN A 878 -12.18 -5.41 -2.62
C ASN A 878 -12.04 -6.36 -3.81
N HIS A 879 -12.69 -6.04 -4.93
CA HIS A 879 -12.79 -6.97 -6.06
C HIS A 879 -11.44 -7.56 -6.49
N GLY A 880 -11.38 -8.90 -6.56
CA GLY A 880 -10.37 -9.58 -7.37
C GLY A 880 -10.67 -9.41 -8.85
N ASP A 881 -9.87 -10.03 -9.72
CA ASP A 881 -10.04 -9.94 -11.18
C ASP A 881 -11.45 -10.36 -11.66
N ASN A 882 -12.12 -11.23 -10.92
CA ASN A 882 -13.48 -11.73 -11.15
C ASN A 882 -14.50 -11.24 -10.10
N GLY A 883 -14.19 -10.23 -9.28
CA GLY A 883 -15.12 -9.66 -8.29
C GLY A 883 -14.96 -10.20 -6.86
N THR A 884 -16.06 -10.23 -6.10
CA THR A 884 -16.12 -10.62 -4.69
C THR A 884 -17.09 -11.78 -4.49
N GLN A 885 -16.74 -12.74 -3.63
CA GLN A 885 -17.57 -13.91 -3.32
C GLN A 885 -18.50 -13.64 -2.13
N LEU A 886 -19.78 -14.02 -2.24
CA LEU A 886 -20.75 -13.91 -1.13
C LEU A 886 -21.23 -15.27 -0.64
N VAL A 887 -21.63 -16.20 -1.53
CA VAL A 887 -22.01 -17.57 -1.16
C VAL A 887 -21.25 -18.57 -1.99
N ASN A 888 -20.71 -19.61 -1.34
CA ASN A 888 -20.06 -20.71 -2.04
C ASN A 888 -20.38 -22.04 -1.34
N ILE A 889 -20.59 -23.11 -2.09
CA ILE A 889 -20.73 -24.47 -1.55
C ILE A 889 -19.70 -25.33 -2.25
N ARG A 890 -18.61 -25.70 -1.58
CA ARG A 890 -17.49 -26.42 -2.19
C ARG A 890 -16.74 -27.33 -1.22
N SER A 891 -15.91 -28.20 -1.78
CA SER A 891 -14.98 -29.07 -1.05
C SER A 891 -13.53 -28.69 -1.33
N SER A 892 -12.70 -28.56 -0.29
CA SER A 892 -11.25 -28.32 -0.40
C SER A 892 -10.48 -29.55 -0.89
N THR A 893 -11.11 -30.72 -0.88
CA THR A 893 -10.50 -31.99 -1.35
C THR A 893 -10.59 -32.17 -2.86
N ASP A 894 -11.38 -31.35 -3.55
CA ASP A 894 -11.53 -31.43 -4.99
C ASP A 894 -10.30 -30.86 -5.72
N GLY A 895 -10.08 -31.27 -6.96
CA GLY A 895 -9.10 -30.64 -7.85
C GLY A 895 -9.65 -29.32 -8.43
N TRP A 896 -8.76 -28.47 -8.92
CA TRP A 896 -9.17 -27.30 -9.70
C TRP A 896 -9.91 -27.74 -10.99
N PRO A 897 -11.02 -27.08 -11.40
CA PRO A 897 -11.64 -25.88 -10.80
C PRO A 897 -12.79 -26.17 -9.80
N GLN A 898 -13.05 -27.43 -9.44
CA GLN A 898 -14.10 -27.84 -8.50
C GLN A 898 -13.85 -27.30 -7.08
N SER A 899 -12.59 -27.26 -6.66
CA SER A 899 -12.13 -26.66 -5.40
C SER A 899 -12.48 -25.18 -5.22
N ASP A 900 -12.93 -24.49 -6.26
CA ASP A 900 -13.19 -23.04 -6.26
C ASP A 900 -14.61 -22.69 -6.65
N TRP A 901 -15.18 -23.39 -7.63
CA TRP A 901 -16.53 -23.10 -8.10
C TRP A 901 -17.57 -24.04 -7.49
N GLY A 902 -17.16 -25.19 -6.94
CA GLY A 902 -18.00 -26.05 -6.12
C GLY A 902 -19.34 -26.47 -6.74
N PHE A 903 -20.33 -26.68 -5.89
CA PHE A 903 -21.73 -26.95 -6.22
C PHE A 903 -22.47 -25.67 -6.63
N ILE A 904 -22.33 -24.61 -5.83
CA ILE A 904 -22.87 -23.26 -6.07
C ILE A 904 -21.76 -22.24 -5.80
N TRP A 905 -21.67 -21.20 -6.63
CA TRP A 905 -20.83 -20.04 -6.35
C TRP A 905 -21.53 -18.76 -6.77
N SER A 906 -21.26 -17.68 -6.04
CA SER A 906 -21.63 -16.33 -6.43
C SER A 906 -20.45 -15.44 -6.85
N THR A 907 -20.76 -14.32 -7.49
CA THR A 907 -19.81 -13.25 -7.80
C THR A 907 -20.52 -11.92 -7.69
N ILE A 908 -19.99 -10.96 -6.93
CA ILE A 908 -20.34 -9.54 -7.00
C ILE A 908 -19.25 -8.82 -7.81
N GLY A 909 -19.59 -8.33 -9.00
CA GLY A 909 -18.68 -7.60 -9.88
C GLY A 909 -18.48 -6.13 -9.47
N SER A 910 -17.57 -5.43 -10.17
CA SER A 910 -17.15 -4.05 -9.88
C SER A 910 -18.25 -2.99 -9.82
N LYS A 911 -19.40 -3.27 -10.44
CA LYS A 911 -20.57 -2.40 -10.41
C LYS A 911 -21.67 -2.88 -9.45
N GLY A 912 -21.29 -3.69 -8.45
CA GLY A 912 -22.23 -4.32 -7.53
C GLY A 912 -23.09 -5.43 -8.14
N LEU A 913 -22.86 -5.81 -9.40
CA LEU A 913 -23.62 -6.84 -10.11
C LEU A 913 -23.35 -8.21 -9.49
N TYR A 914 -24.31 -8.74 -8.74
CA TYR A 914 -24.28 -10.08 -8.21
C TYR A 914 -24.80 -11.09 -9.23
N SER A 915 -24.07 -12.18 -9.40
CA SER A 915 -24.49 -13.39 -10.10
C SER A 915 -24.36 -14.60 -9.18
N LEU A 916 -25.37 -15.47 -9.16
CA LEU A 916 -25.30 -16.80 -8.53
C LEU A 916 -25.31 -17.86 -9.63
N SER A 917 -24.39 -18.80 -9.55
CA SER A 917 -24.20 -19.85 -10.55
C SER A 917 -24.31 -21.23 -9.92
N LEU A 918 -24.90 -22.15 -10.67
CA LEU A 918 -24.99 -23.58 -10.35
C LEU A 918 -24.07 -24.37 -11.28
N ARG A 919 -23.29 -25.32 -10.75
CA ARG A 919 -22.30 -26.07 -11.54
C ARG A 919 -22.87 -27.28 -12.28
N GLN A 920 -22.44 -27.46 -13.53
CA GLN A 920 -22.74 -28.65 -14.33
C GLN A 920 -22.02 -29.92 -13.82
N GLY A 921 -22.66 -31.09 -13.95
CA GLY A 921 -22.15 -32.39 -13.51
C GLY A 921 -20.94 -32.95 -14.27
N THR A 922 -20.34 -32.22 -15.22
CA THR A 922 -19.22 -32.68 -16.06
C THR A 922 -17.85 -32.16 -15.57
N MET A 923 -16.79 -32.93 -15.87
CA MET A 923 -15.41 -32.53 -15.60
C MET A 923 -15.09 -31.26 -16.41
N ASN A 924 -14.68 -30.18 -15.73
CA ASN A 924 -14.52 -28.82 -16.29
C ASN A 924 -15.83 -28.13 -16.74
N GLY A 925 -17.00 -28.60 -16.31
CA GLY A 925 -18.27 -27.94 -16.60
C GLY A 925 -18.36 -26.50 -16.08
N GLY A 926 -18.99 -25.61 -16.86
CA GLY A 926 -19.26 -24.22 -16.51
C GLY A 926 -20.56 -24.04 -15.68
N TRP A 927 -21.18 -22.85 -15.77
CA TRP A 927 -22.46 -22.57 -15.10
C TRP A 927 -23.67 -23.07 -15.91
N LEU A 928 -24.73 -23.50 -15.21
CA LEU A 928 -26.01 -23.89 -15.81
C LEU A 928 -26.98 -22.71 -16.02
N ALA A 929 -27.01 -21.74 -15.09
CA ALA A 929 -27.91 -20.60 -15.10
C ALA A 929 -27.33 -19.47 -14.23
N SER A 930 -27.69 -18.22 -14.53
CA SER A 930 -27.36 -17.03 -13.73
C SER A 930 -28.55 -16.05 -13.69
N THR A 931 -28.58 -15.20 -12.66
CA THR A 931 -29.51 -14.08 -12.53
C THR A 931 -28.78 -12.93 -11.86
N ASP A 932 -29.11 -11.71 -12.26
CA ASP A 932 -28.31 -10.52 -11.99
C ASP A 932 -29.09 -9.48 -11.17
N PHE A 933 -28.45 -8.92 -10.16
CA PHE A 933 -28.98 -7.83 -9.34
C PHE A 933 -27.85 -6.99 -8.76
N THR A 934 -28.13 -5.72 -8.45
CA THR A 934 -27.11 -4.81 -7.91
C THR A 934 -27.20 -4.74 -6.39
N PHE A 935 -26.06 -4.91 -5.72
CA PHE A 935 -25.89 -4.59 -4.31
C PHE A 935 -25.04 -3.33 -4.16
N SER A 936 -25.54 -2.37 -3.38
CA SER A 936 -24.74 -1.23 -2.91
C SER A 936 -23.83 -1.65 -1.77
N SER A 937 -22.72 -0.94 -1.57
CA SER A 937 -22.00 -0.95 -0.31
C SER A 937 -22.79 -0.20 0.77
N GLU A 938 -22.40 -0.40 2.03
CA GLU A 938 -22.90 0.36 3.19
C GLU A 938 -24.41 0.19 3.48
N ALA A 939 -24.99 -0.92 3.03
CA ALA A 939 -26.37 -1.29 3.34
C ALA A 939 -26.49 -2.76 3.75
N TRP A 940 -27.42 -3.03 4.66
CA TRP A 940 -27.80 -4.40 5.04
C TRP A 940 -28.79 -4.99 4.02
N TYR A 941 -28.55 -6.23 3.62
CA TYR A 941 -29.39 -6.99 2.70
C TYR A 941 -29.74 -8.34 3.30
N HIS A 942 -31.02 -8.73 3.22
CA HIS A 942 -31.43 -10.10 3.50
C HIS A 942 -31.43 -10.91 2.20
N VAL A 943 -30.70 -12.02 2.18
CA VAL A 943 -30.69 -12.96 1.06
C VAL A 943 -31.30 -14.28 1.50
N ALA A 944 -32.22 -14.81 0.68
CA ALA A 944 -32.65 -16.18 0.81
C ALA A 944 -32.43 -16.95 -0.50
N ILE A 945 -31.66 -18.04 -0.42
CA ILE A 945 -31.46 -19.01 -1.49
C ILE A 945 -32.34 -20.21 -1.18
N VAL A 946 -33.40 -20.40 -1.98
CA VAL A 946 -34.40 -21.45 -1.77
C VAL A 946 -34.29 -22.48 -2.89
N SER A 947 -34.04 -23.73 -2.52
CA SER A 947 -33.83 -24.83 -3.45
C SER A 947 -34.85 -25.96 -3.24
N PRO A 948 -35.93 -26.02 -4.03
CA PRO A 948 -36.95 -27.08 -3.96
C PRO A 948 -36.53 -28.40 -4.65
N TYR A 949 -35.29 -28.86 -4.47
CA TYR A 949 -34.71 -30.02 -5.17
C TYR A 949 -35.48 -31.34 -5.13
N ALA A 950 -36.34 -31.54 -4.14
CA ALA A 950 -37.25 -32.69 -4.08
C ALA A 950 -38.38 -32.64 -5.13
N SER A 951 -38.78 -31.44 -5.59
CA SER A 951 -39.89 -31.21 -6.53
C SER A 951 -39.47 -30.58 -7.86
N SER A 952 -38.44 -29.74 -7.88
CA SER A 952 -37.86 -29.14 -9.10
C SER A 952 -36.37 -28.84 -8.91
N ARG A 953 -35.61 -28.67 -9.99
CA ARG A 953 -34.17 -28.31 -9.92
C ARG A 953 -33.92 -26.80 -9.88
N ASP A 954 -34.94 -26.03 -9.53
CA ASP A 954 -34.84 -24.58 -9.49
C ASP A 954 -34.02 -24.13 -8.28
N VAL A 955 -33.42 -22.94 -8.39
CA VAL A 955 -32.92 -22.18 -7.24
C VAL A 955 -33.53 -20.79 -7.31
N LEU A 956 -34.36 -20.47 -6.33
CA LEU A 956 -35.00 -19.17 -6.20
C LEU A 956 -34.12 -18.28 -5.31
N ILE A 957 -33.99 -17.02 -5.69
CA ILE A 957 -33.23 -16.04 -4.94
C ILE A 957 -34.16 -14.91 -4.55
N TYR A 958 -34.25 -14.65 -3.26
CA TYR A 958 -34.98 -13.53 -2.71
C TYR A 958 -34.01 -12.53 -2.10
N ILE A 959 -34.31 -11.25 -2.30
CA ILE A 959 -33.59 -10.13 -1.71
C ILE A 959 -34.61 -9.29 -0.96
N ASN A 960 -34.34 -9.02 0.32
CA ASN A 960 -35.21 -8.21 1.19
C ASN A 960 -36.67 -8.69 1.16
N GLY A 961 -36.87 -10.01 1.16
CA GLY A 961 -38.20 -10.63 1.18
C GLY A 961 -38.89 -10.75 -0.17
N ASN A 962 -38.30 -10.24 -1.26
CA ASN A 962 -38.89 -10.23 -2.59
C ASN A 962 -38.15 -11.15 -3.55
N LEU A 963 -38.87 -11.86 -4.42
CA LEU A 963 -38.27 -12.72 -5.44
C LEU A 963 -37.47 -11.86 -6.42
N ALA A 964 -36.15 -12.01 -6.41
CA ALA A 964 -35.22 -11.27 -7.25
C ALA A 964 -34.88 -12.04 -8.52
N GLY A 965 -34.80 -13.37 -8.44
CA GLY A 965 -34.47 -14.20 -9.59
C GLY A 965 -34.77 -15.68 -9.39
N ARG A 966 -34.78 -16.41 -10.49
CA ARG A 966 -34.94 -17.87 -10.53
C ARG A 966 -33.91 -18.45 -11.50
N LEU A 967 -33.12 -19.39 -11.00
CA LEU A 967 -32.23 -20.19 -11.81
C LEU A 967 -33.00 -21.38 -12.40
N ASN A 968 -32.96 -21.50 -13.73
CA ASN A 968 -33.51 -22.56 -14.58
C ASN A 968 -35.05 -22.54 -14.80
N ASP A 969 -35.47 -22.48 -16.07
CA ASP A 969 -36.86 -22.48 -16.56
C ASP A 969 -37.15 -23.79 -17.34
N GLY A 970 -36.92 -24.95 -16.69
CA GLY A 970 -37.46 -26.23 -17.14
C GLY A 970 -36.57 -27.17 -17.98
N ALA A 971 -35.24 -26.99 -18.06
CA ALA A 971 -34.37 -27.89 -18.85
C ALA A 971 -33.17 -28.46 -18.05
N GLN A 972 -33.17 -29.79 -17.85
CA GLN A 972 -32.06 -30.66 -17.40
C GLN A 972 -31.79 -30.88 -15.89
N ARG A 973 -31.21 -32.07 -15.60
CA ARG A 973 -31.07 -32.73 -14.28
C ARG A 973 -29.61 -33.02 -13.85
N ASP A 974 -28.61 -32.61 -14.63
CA ASP A 974 -27.19 -33.00 -14.45
C ASP A 974 -26.38 -31.91 -13.71
N VAL A 975 -26.65 -31.81 -12.41
CA VAL A 975 -25.98 -30.88 -11.47
C VAL A 975 -24.81 -31.60 -10.81
N TYR A 976 -23.74 -30.85 -10.49
CA TYR A 976 -22.60 -31.36 -9.70
C TYR A 976 -23.09 -32.08 -8.43
N SER A 977 -22.39 -33.15 -8.04
CA SER A 977 -22.84 -33.95 -6.88
C SER A 977 -22.56 -33.25 -5.56
N TRP A 978 -23.48 -33.41 -4.60
CA TRP A 978 -23.28 -33.07 -3.21
C TRP A 978 -22.24 -34.01 -2.59
N LEU A 979 -21.25 -33.45 -1.90
CA LEU A 979 -20.21 -34.20 -1.19
C LEU A 979 -20.35 -33.94 0.30
N SER A 980 -20.13 -34.95 1.15
CA SER A 980 -20.11 -34.77 2.61
C SER A 980 -18.95 -33.87 3.07
N THR A 981 -17.92 -33.72 2.25
CA THR A 981 -16.76 -32.83 2.46
C THR A 981 -17.01 -31.39 2.01
N ASN A 982 -18.20 -31.08 1.45
CA ASN A 982 -18.57 -29.70 1.18
C ASN A 982 -18.65 -28.88 2.48
N ALA A 983 -18.50 -27.57 2.36
CA ALA A 983 -18.98 -26.61 3.35
C ALA A 983 -19.89 -25.60 2.66
N ILE A 984 -21.00 -25.23 3.32
CA ILE A 984 -21.83 -24.10 2.92
C ILE A 984 -21.17 -22.85 3.50
N MET A 985 -20.73 -21.92 2.65
CA MET A 985 -19.94 -20.75 3.04
C MET A 985 -20.66 -19.46 2.69
N ILE A 986 -20.61 -18.52 3.62
CA ILE A 986 -20.94 -17.11 3.42
C ILE A 986 -19.62 -16.32 3.54
N GLY A 987 -19.24 -15.61 2.49
CA GLY A 987 -17.93 -14.99 2.30
C GLY A 987 -16.83 -15.98 1.87
N GLY A 988 -15.58 -15.63 2.17
CA GLY A 988 -14.38 -16.38 1.77
C GLY A 988 -13.94 -16.13 0.33
N SER A 989 -12.63 -16.08 0.09
CA SER A 989 -12.08 -15.90 -1.26
C SER A 989 -12.20 -17.17 -2.12
N ALA A 990 -12.17 -17.02 -3.45
CA ALA A 990 -12.10 -18.12 -4.41
C ALA A 990 -11.19 -17.69 -5.58
N SER A 991 -10.80 -18.60 -6.47
CA SER A 991 -9.99 -18.28 -7.66
C SER A 991 -10.49 -17.02 -8.39
N GLY A 992 -9.67 -15.97 -8.39
CA GLY A 992 -9.94 -14.66 -8.99
C GLY A 992 -10.99 -13.79 -8.26
N ARG A 993 -11.53 -14.23 -7.12
CA ARG A 993 -12.54 -13.51 -6.33
C ARG A 993 -12.05 -13.25 -4.91
N ALA A 994 -12.14 -12.00 -4.48
CA ALA A 994 -11.86 -11.65 -3.09
C ALA A 994 -12.96 -12.18 -2.16
N GLY A 995 -12.61 -12.36 -0.88
CA GLY A 995 -13.60 -12.61 0.15
C GLY A 995 -14.42 -11.36 0.43
N LEU A 996 -15.62 -11.55 0.98
CA LEU A 996 -16.47 -10.42 1.39
C LEU A 996 -15.85 -9.72 2.61
N ASP A 997 -15.51 -8.44 2.45
CA ASP A 997 -15.25 -7.56 3.59
C ASP A 997 -16.57 -6.93 4.04
N GLY A 998 -17.13 -7.51 5.09
CA GLY A 998 -18.49 -7.25 5.50
C GLY A 998 -18.91 -8.05 6.72
N ASN A 999 -20.16 -7.85 7.11
CA ASN A 999 -20.76 -8.49 8.28
C ASN A 999 -21.89 -9.41 7.85
N ILE A 1000 -22.20 -10.40 8.67
CA ILE A 1000 -23.38 -11.26 8.53
C ILE A 1000 -24.16 -11.31 9.84
N ASP A 1001 -25.44 -11.63 9.73
CA ASP A 1001 -26.32 -11.79 10.87
C ASP A 1001 -27.44 -12.80 10.57
N GLU A 1002 -28.07 -13.33 11.63
CA GLU A 1002 -29.34 -14.08 11.56
C GLU A 1002 -29.30 -15.24 10.54
N VAL A 1003 -28.26 -16.08 10.60
CA VAL A 1003 -28.06 -17.17 9.61
C VAL A 1003 -28.99 -18.33 9.90
N GLN A 1004 -29.84 -18.67 8.94
CA GLN A 1004 -30.86 -19.70 9.04
C GLN A 1004 -30.70 -20.75 7.94
N LEU A 1005 -30.77 -22.02 8.33
CA LEU A 1005 -30.69 -23.18 7.44
C LEU A 1005 -31.94 -24.06 7.62
N TYR A 1006 -32.70 -24.18 6.54
CA TYR A 1006 -33.88 -25.03 6.46
C TYR A 1006 -33.57 -26.31 5.67
N ASP A 1007 -34.11 -27.44 6.11
CA ASP A 1007 -34.03 -28.74 5.39
C ASP A 1007 -35.15 -28.93 4.36
N ARG A 1008 -35.79 -27.83 3.97
CA ARG A 1008 -36.86 -27.75 2.97
C ARG A 1008 -36.80 -26.44 2.20
N ALA A 1009 -37.53 -26.37 1.11
CA ALA A 1009 -37.86 -25.10 0.48
C ALA A 1009 -38.95 -24.37 1.31
N ILE A 1010 -38.76 -23.08 1.53
CA ILE A 1010 -39.71 -22.21 2.24
C ILE A 1010 -40.51 -21.32 1.26
N SER A 1011 -41.72 -20.90 1.64
CA SER A 1011 -42.59 -20.03 0.82
C SER A 1011 -42.10 -18.57 0.81
N ALA A 1012 -42.65 -17.74 -0.10
CA ALA A 1012 -42.31 -16.31 -0.14
C ALA A 1012 -42.69 -15.58 1.16
N GLU A 1013 -43.78 -15.98 1.82
CA GLU A 1013 -44.19 -15.46 3.13
C GLU A 1013 -43.21 -15.88 4.23
N GLU A 1014 -42.73 -17.12 4.18
CA GLU A 1014 -41.74 -17.62 5.12
C GLU A 1014 -40.38 -16.94 4.94
N VAL A 1015 -39.99 -16.60 3.69
CA VAL A 1015 -38.81 -15.77 3.42
C VAL A 1015 -38.94 -14.37 4.03
N LYS A 1016 -40.13 -13.76 4.00
CA LYS A 1016 -40.36 -12.48 4.67
C LYS A 1016 -40.29 -12.62 6.19
N ALA A 1017 -40.77 -13.74 6.73
CA ALA A 1017 -40.69 -14.03 8.16
C ALA A 1017 -39.24 -14.28 8.63
N SER A 1018 -38.38 -14.87 7.78
CA SER A 1018 -36.97 -15.13 8.12
C SER A 1018 -36.13 -13.86 8.29
N MET A 1019 -36.62 -12.70 7.83
CA MET A 1019 -35.95 -11.42 8.00
C MET A 1019 -35.94 -10.90 9.44
N GLN A 1020 -36.74 -11.51 10.32
CA GLN A 1020 -36.89 -11.13 11.73
C GLN A 1020 -36.16 -12.11 12.65
N HIS A 1021 -35.89 -11.70 13.89
CA HIS A 1021 -35.39 -12.61 14.93
C HIS A 1021 -36.41 -13.71 15.24
N GLN A 1022 -35.97 -14.98 15.31
CA GLN A 1022 -36.86 -16.12 15.49
C GLN A 1022 -37.08 -16.45 16.97
N ASN A 1023 -38.01 -15.73 17.60
CA ASN A 1023 -38.46 -16.03 18.97
C ASN A 1023 -39.22 -17.37 19.11
N THR A 1024 -39.75 -17.88 17.99
CA THR A 1024 -40.40 -19.20 17.91
C THR A 1024 -39.93 -19.86 16.64
N LEU A 1025 -39.27 -21.02 16.78
CA LEU A 1025 -38.62 -21.71 15.67
C LEU A 1025 -39.67 -22.17 14.62
N PRO A 1026 -39.56 -21.71 13.36
CA PRO A 1026 -40.41 -22.18 12.27
C PRO A 1026 -40.17 -23.66 11.93
N GLU A 1027 -41.15 -24.29 11.28
CA GLU A 1027 -41.04 -25.67 10.81
C GLU A 1027 -39.88 -25.84 9.83
N GLY A 1028 -39.04 -26.86 10.04
CA GLY A 1028 -37.91 -27.17 9.16
C GLY A 1028 -36.68 -26.28 9.35
N LEU A 1029 -36.68 -25.31 10.27
CA LEU A 1029 -35.47 -24.54 10.65
C LEU A 1029 -34.53 -25.43 11.48
N ILE A 1030 -33.66 -26.18 10.80
CA ILE A 1030 -32.75 -27.13 11.46
C ILE A 1030 -31.53 -26.45 12.06
N GLY A 1031 -31.01 -25.41 11.40
CA GLY A 1031 -29.85 -24.63 11.82
C GLY A 1031 -30.24 -23.17 11.98
N TYR A 1032 -29.96 -22.56 13.13
CA TYR A 1032 -30.13 -21.12 13.34
C TYR A 1032 -28.95 -20.59 14.15
N TRP A 1033 -28.27 -19.59 13.61
CA TRP A 1033 -27.17 -18.91 14.26
C TRP A 1033 -27.54 -17.42 14.34
N ASP A 1034 -28.22 -17.08 15.43
CA ASP A 1034 -28.61 -15.72 15.83
C ASP A 1034 -27.44 -14.89 16.38
N PHE A 1035 -26.30 -15.55 16.65
CA PHE A 1035 -25.09 -14.97 17.22
C PHE A 1035 -25.27 -14.31 18.59
N GLU A 1036 -26.40 -14.48 19.26
CA GLU A 1036 -26.66 -13.96 20.61
C GLU A 1036 -25.95 -14.77 21.70
N THR A 1037 -25.35 -15.90 21.33
CA THR A 1037 -24.52 -16.74 22.20
C THR A 1037 -23.05 -16.70 21.78
N ASP A 1038 -22.13 -16.64 22.74
CA ASP A 1038 -20.69 -16.66 22.46
C ASP A 1038 -20.24 -17.99 21.82
N ALA A 1039 -19.21 -17.93 20.99
CA ALA A 1039 -18.58 -19.12 20.42
C ALA A 1039 -17.93 -19.99 21.51
N ALA A 1040 -17.90 -21.30 21.27
CA ALA A 1040 -17.14 -22.24 22.10
C ALA A 1040 -15.63 -21.99 21.98
N SER A 1041 -14.85 -22.58 22.89
CA SER A 1041 -13.39 -22.40 22.94
C SER A 1041 -12.65 -22.89 21.70
N ASP A 1042 -13.28 -23.74 20.88
CA ASP A 1042 -12.78 -24.23 19.60
C ASP A 1042 -13.31 -23.42 18.40
N GLY A 1043 -13.90 -22.25 18.65
CA GLY A 1043 -14.44 -21.34 17.63
C GLY A 1043 -15.81 -21.72 17.09
N LYS A 1044 -16.37 -22.87 17.47
CA LYS A 1044 -17.68 -23.31 16.98
C LYS A 1044 -18.82 -22.52 17.60
N ILE A 1045 -19.82 -22.20 16.78
CA ILE A 1045 -21.10 -21.64 17.20
C ILE A 1045 -22.16 -22.71 16.98
N TYR A 1046 -22.80 -23.14 18.06
CA TYR A 1046 -23.85 -24.14 18.01
C TYR A 1046 -25.18 -23.51 17.63
N SER A 1047 -25.97 -24.26 16.87
CA SER A 1047 -27.29 -23.83 16.39
C SER A 1047 -28.28 -23.66 17.55
N THR A 1048 -29.06 -22.58 17.52
CA THR A 1048 -30.27 -22.36 18.33
C THR A 1048 -31.54 -22.86 17.63
N GLY A 1049 -31.40 -23.46 16.45
CA GLY A 1049 -32.49 -24.06 15.67
C GLY A 1049 -32.97 -25.39 16.25
N THR A 1050 -33.84 -26.08 15.50
CA THR A 1050 -34.44 -27.34 15.99
C THR A 1050 -33.42 -28.47 16.17
N ASN A 1051 -32.28 -28.43 15.46
CA ASN A 1051 -31.15 -29.31 15.68
C ASN A 1051 -29.97 -28.56 16.31
N THR A 1052 -29.91 -28.56 17.64
CA THR A 1052 -28.88 -27.88 18.44
C THR A 1052 -27.50 -28.53 18.40
N SER A 1053 -27.38 -29.72 17.78
CA SER A 1053 -26.07 -30.36 17.58
C SER A 1053 -25.32 -29.82 16.37
N LEU A 1054 -25.99 -29.11 15.47
CA LEU A 1054 -25.35 -28.47 14.33
C LEU A 1054 -24.46 -27.33 14.79
N TYR A 1055 -23.35 -27.14 14.09
CA TYR A 1055 -22.43 -26.04 14.35
C TYR A 1055 -21.95 -25.37 13.06
N ALA A 1056 -21.55 -24.12 13.18
CA ALA A 1056 -20.89 -23.33 12.16
C ALA A 1056 -19.75 -22.53 12.79
N GLY A 1057 -18.95 -21.84 11.98
CA GLY A 1057 -17.89 -20.96 12.48
C GLY A 1057 -17.04 -20.39 11.36
N MET A 1058 -16.05 -19.60 11.73
CA MET A 1058 -15.05 -19.09 10.78
C MET A 1058 -14.20 -20.25 10.28
N LEU A 1059 -14.20 -20.50 8.97
CA LEU A 1059 -13.50 -21.62 8.34
C LEU A 1059 -12.11 -21.22 7.84
N GLU A 1060 -11.16 -22.12 8.04
CA GLU A 1060 -9.84 -22.10 7.42
C GLU A 1060 -9.58 -23.42 6.69
N ASN A 1061 -8.74 -23.38 5.65
CA ASN A 1061 -8.35 -24.57 4.92
C ASN A 1061 -7.06 -25.12 5.54
N GLU A 1062 -7.19 -26.19 6.32
CA GLU A 1062 -6.06 -26.91 6.92
C GLU A 1062 -5.95 -28.30 6.31
N ASN A 1063 -4.77 -28.64 5.76
CA ASN A 1063 -4.50 -29.98 5.21
C ASN A 1063 -5.56 -30.48 4.20
N ASN A 1064 -6.03 -29.59 3.31
CA ASN A 1064 -7.11 -29.83 2.34
C ASN A 1064 -8.48 -30.12 2.97
N ALA A 1065 -8.74 -29.64 4.19
CA ALA A 1065 -10.04 -29.71 4.85
C ALA A 1065 -10.45 -28.33 5.39
N TYR A 1066 -11.71 -27.95 5.18
CA TYR A 1066 -12.27 -26.79 5.87
C TYR A 1066 -12.58 -27.13 7.32
N VAL A 1067 -11.91 -26.42 8.24
CA VAL A 1067 -12.06 -26.59 9.69
C VAL A 1067 -12.41 -25.25 10.34
N VAL A 1068 -13.15 -25.32 11.45
CA VAL A 1068 -13.38 -24.15 12.30
C VAL A 1068 -12.15 -23.98 13.18
N SER A 1069 -11.44 -22.86 13.04
CA SER A 1069 -10.15 -22.65 13.71
C SER A 1069 -10.11 -21.42 14.63
N ASN A 1070 -11.03 -20.46 14.47
CA ASN A 1070 -11.00 -19.19 15.18
C ASN A 1070 -12.38 -18.75 15.69
N ALA A 1071 -12.41 -18.08 16.84
CA ALA A 1071 -13.60 -17.38 17.32
C ALA A 1071 -13.91 -16.19 16.39
N PRO A 1072 -15.19 -15.92 16.10
CA PRO A 1072 -15.59 -14.78 15.29
C PRO A 1072 -15.35 -13.46 16.02
N SER A 1073 -15.16 -12.39 15.25
CA SER A 1073 -15.26 -11.02 15.76
C SER A 1073 -16.71 -10.57 15.70
N PHE A 1074 -17.34 -10.39 16.86
CA PHE A 1074 -18.70 -9.88 16.94
C PHE A 1074 -18.75 -8.37 16.67
N THR A 1075 -19.83 -7.92 16.03
CA THR A 1075 -20.04 -6.53 15.61
C THR A 1075 -21.52 -6.15 15.76
N VAL A 1076 -21.86 -4.91 15.45
CA VAL A 1076 -23.25 -4.46 15.36
C VAL A 1076 -23.99 -5.27 14.28
N GLY A 1077 -25.19 -5.76 14.63
CA GLY A 1077 -26.03 -6.52 13.72
C GLY A 1077 -26.97 -5.65 12.89
N VAL A 1078 -28.05 -6.28 12.44
CA VAL A 1078 -29.02 -5.68 11.51
C VAL A 1078 -29.88 -4.63 12.22
N PRO A 1079 -30.02 -3.40 11.66
CA PRO A 1079 -30.75 -2.29 12.29
C PRO A 1079 -32.28 -2.51 12.38
N PHE A 1080 -32.79 -3.63 11.90
CA PHE A 1080 -34.21 -4.00 11.95
C PHE A 1080 -34.51 -5.14 12.92
N VAL A 1081 -33.46 -5.70 13.54
CA VAL A 1081 -33.57 -6.88 14.37
C VAL A 1081 -33.01 -6.53 15.74
N SER A 1082 -33.89 -6.48 16.73
CA SER A 1082 -33.51 -6.24 18.12
C SER A 1082 -32.85 -7.49 18.70
N GLY A 1083 -31.77 -7.29 19.43
CA GLY A 1083 -31.00 -8.35 20.08
C GLY A 1083 -31.07 -8.25 21.59
N SER A 1084 -30.42 -9.19 22.25
CA SER A 1084 -30.43 -9.36 23.70
C SER A 1084 -29.08 -9.04 24.35
N VAL A 1085 -27.98 -9.17 23.61
CA VAL A 1085 -26.62 -9.02 24.15
C VAL A 1085 -25.86 -7.81 23.63
N PHE A 1086 -26.12 -7.36 22.39
CA PHE A 1086 -25.39 -6.23 21.81
C PHE A 1086 -26.12 -4.91 22.11
N LYS A 1087 -25.43 -4.05 22.84
CA LYS A 1087 -25.95 -2.73 23.22
C LYS A 1087 -25.34 -1.65 22.35
N ILE A 1088 -26.19 -0.74 21.91
CA ILE A 1088 -25.79 0.54 21.36
C ILE A 1088 -25.72 1.50 22.55
N GLU A 1089 -24.50 1.86 22.94
CA GLU A 1089 -24.24 2.82 24.02
C GLU A 1089 -23.39 3.94 23.44
N THR A 1090 -23.84 5.17 23.63
CA THR A 1090 -23.18 6.37 23.12
C THR A 1090 -22.25 6.93 24.17
N LEU A 1091 -20.96 6.91 23.87
CA LEU A 1091 -19.91 7.29 24.79
C LEU A 1091 -19.12 8.49 24.26
N PRO A 1092 -18.82 9.47 25.13
CA PRO A 1092 -17.90 10.55 24.80
C PRO A 1092 -16.45 10.05 24.83
N SER A 1093 -15.68 10.49 23.83
CA SER A 1093 -14.23 10.41 23.81
C SER A 1093 -13.66 11.79 23.57
N TRP A 1094 -12.60 12.13 24.29
CA TRP A 1094 -11.96 13.43 24.21
C TRP A 1094 -10.51 13.31 23.76
N THR A 1095 -10.14 14.18 22.82
CA THR A 1095 -8.75 14.35 22.38
C THR A 1095 -8.29 15.75 22.74
N TYR A 1096 -7.27 15.84 23.59
CA TYR A 1096 -6.65 17.10 23.99
C TYR A 1096 -5.20 17.13 23.54
N LYS A 1097 -4.80 18.16 22.79
CA LYS A 1097 -3.39 18.34 22.43
C LYS A 1097 -2.63 19.00 23.57
N GLY A 1098 -1.61 18.34 24.12
CA GLY A 1098 -0.74 18.94 25.14
C GLY A 1098 -1.38 19.21 26.51
N ALA A 1099 -2.58 18.69 26.78
CA ALA A 1099 -3.27 18.85 28.07
C ALA A 1099 -3.12 17.61 28.96
N THR A 1100 -3.26 17.79 30.26
CA THR A 1100 -3.44 16.69 31.21
C THR A 1100 -4.90 16.62 31.65
N LEU A 1101 -5.54 15.47 31.43
CA LEU A 1101 -6.90 15.20 31.87
C LEU A 1101 -6.99 15.12 33.40
N THR A 1102 -7.91 15.86 34.02
CA THR A 1102 -8.14 15.82 35.47
C THR A 1102 -9.45 15.15 35.84
N ALA A 1103 -10.51 15.36 35.05
CA ALA A 1103 -11.81 14.74 35.24
C ALA A 1103 -12.56 14.63 33.91
N SER A 1104 -13.37 13.59 33.75
CA SER A 1104 -14.27 13.43 32.60
C SER A 1104 -15.49 12.61 33.04
N GLU A 1105 -16.68 13.06 32.67
CA GLU A 1105 -17.95 12.38 32.93
C GLU A 1105 -18.96 12.73 31.83
N GLY A 1106 -19.89 11.82 31.53
CA GLY A 1106 -20.93 12.09 30.54
C GLY A 1106 -21.42 10.84 29.82
N ASP A 1107 -22.52 11.03 29.10
CA ASP A 1107 -23.15 10.05 28.22
C ASP A 1107 -23.39 10.67 26.83
N GLY A 1108 -24.19 10.02 25.98
CA GLY A 1108 -24.53 10.53 24.66
C GLY A 1108 -25.36 11.82 24.64
N GLU A 1109 -26.03 12.18 25.73
CA GLU A 1109 -26.93 13.35 25.79
C GLU A 1109 -26.24 14.56 26.41
N SER A 1110 -25.38 14.36 27.41
CA SER A 1110 -24.65 15.44 28.06
C SER A 1110 -23.41 14.97 28.80
N GLY A 1111 -22.46 15.88 28.98
CA GLY A 1111 -21.27 15.58 29.76
C GLY A 1111 -20.34 16.76 29.91
N SER A 1112 -19.25 16.51 30.63
CA SER A 1112 -18.22 17.49 30.89
C SER A 1112 -16.84 16.85 31.00
N SER A 1113 -15.82 17.66 30.82
CA SER A 1113 -14.44 17.25 31.04
C SER A 1113 -13.60 18.42 31.49
N SER A 1114 -12.57 18.17 32.28
CA SER A 1114 -11.68 19.20 32.80
C SER A 1114 -10.24 18.79 32.56
N VAL A 1115 -9.44 19.72 32.05
CA VAL A 1115 -8.01 19.53 31.77
C VAL A 1115 -7.22 20.73 32.26
N TYR A 1116 -5.90 20.61 32.33
CA TYR A 1116 -5.01 21.76 32.39
C TYR A 1116 -3.86 21.61 31.41
N TYR A 1117 -3.24 22.73 31.05
CA TYR A 1117 -2.13 22.78 30.10
C TYR A 1117 -0.85 23.18 30.84
N PRO A 1118 0.19 22.33 30.83
CA PRO A 1118 1.43 22.57 31.56
C PRO A 1118 2.38 23.53 30.85
N GLN A 1119 2.09 23.94 29.61
CA GLN A 1119 2.91 24.87 28.83
C GLN A 1119 2.02 25.98 28.23
N PRO A 1120 2.48 27.24 28.20
CA PRO A 1120 1.81 28.29 27.43
C PRO A 1120 1.75 27.95 25.94
N GLY A 1121 0.69 28.36 25.26
CA GLY A 1121 0.50 28.06 23.84
C GLY A 1121 -0.96 28.10 23.41
N THR A 1122 -1.20 27.81 22.13
CA THR A 1122 -2.55 27.64 21.58
C THR A 1122 -2.80 26.17 21.33
N TYR A 1123 -3.92 25.68 21.85
CA TYR A 1123 -4.31 24.28 21.78
C TYR A 1123 -5.71 24.12 21.19
N SER A 1124 -6.02 22.89 20.79
CA SER A 1124 -7.37 22.47 20.43
C SER A 1124 -7.85 21.31 21.30
N ALA A 1125 -9.16 21.16 21.37
CA ALA A 1125 -9.81 20.04 22.02
C ALA A 1125 -10.96 19.54 21.14
N THR A 1126 -10.99 18.23 20.91
CA THR A 1126 -12.03 17.57 20.12
C THR A 1126 -12.84 16.65 21.02
N LEU A 1127 -14.15 16.83 21.01
CA LEU A 1127 -15.12 15.85 21.52
C LEU A 1127 -15.59 14.98 20.37
N THR A 1128 -15.66 13.68 20.60
CA THR A 1128 -16.31 12.70 19.73
C THR A 1128 -17.36 11.94 20.52
N LEU A 1129 -18.62 11.96 20.07
CA LEU A 1129 -19.66 11.04 20.55
C LEU A 1129 -19.73 9.86 19.58
N SER A 1130 -19.61 8.64 20.09
CA SER A 1130 -19.57 7.44 19.25
C SER A 1130 -20.42 6.32 19.84
N ASN A 1131 -21.09 5.56 18.97
CA ASN A 1131 -21.76 4.31 19.30
C ASN A 1131 -21.63 3.32 18.12
N GLY A 1132 -22.33 2.18 18.19
CA GLY A 1132 -22.28 1.16 17.13
C GLY A 1132 -22.80 1.60 15.75
N TRP A 1133 -23.49 2.75 15.64
CA TRP A 1133 -23.99 3.30 14.37
C TRP A 1133 -23.07 4.33 13.73
N GLY A 1134 -22.06 4.82 14.46
CA GLY A 1134 -21.12 5.82 13.96
C GLY A 1134 -20.73 6.83 15.03
N SER A 1135 -20.19 7.95 14.58
CA SER A 1135 -19.77 9.03 15.48
C SER A 1135 -19.97 10.41 14.89
N ASP A 1136 -20.16 11.39 15.77
CA ASP A 1136 -20.10 12.81 15.45
C ASP A 1136 -19.00 13.48 16.29
N SER A 1137 -18.34 14.50 15.74
CA SER A 1137 -17.21 15.18 16.38
C SER A 1137 -17.27 16.69 16.25
N LYS A 1138 -16.93 17.40 17.33
CA LYS A 1138 -16.87 18.87 17.37
C LYS A 1138 -15.54 19.29 18.01
N THR A 1139 -14.88 20.29 17.44
CA THR A 1139 -13.56 20.76 17.88
C THR A 1139 -13.62 22.22 18.25
N ILE A 1140 -13.09 22.56 19.43
CA ILE A 1140 -12.72 23.94 19.79
C ILE A 1140 -11.28 24.12 19.35
N ASN A 1141 -11.05 25.03 18.40
CA ASN A 1141 -9.76 25.14 17.72
C ASN A 1141 -8.77 26.06 18.45
N TYR A 1142 -9.26 26.95 19.31
CA TYR A 1142 -8.46 28.03 19.89
C TYR A 1142 -8.63 28.12 21.41
N ILE A 1143 -7.74 27.42 22.12
CA ILE A 1143 -7.58 27.50 23.58
C ILE A 1143 -6.21 28.13 23.86
N GLU A 1144 -6.17 29.40 24.23
CA GLU A 1144 -4.96 30.16 24.57
C GLU A 1144 -4.60 29.98 26.04
N ILE A 1145 -3.37 29.52 26.29
CA ILE A 1145 -2.82 29.32 27.63
C ILE A 1145 -1.73 30.34 27.89
N THR A 1146 -1.93 31.19 28.90
CA THR A 1146 -1.02 32.28 29.28
C THR A 1146 -0.09 31.87 30.43
N ASP A 1147 1.09 32.48 30.54
CA ASP A 1147 2.06 32.18 31.61
C ASP A 1147 1.54 32.56 33.01
N ALA A 1148 1.96 31.82 34.05
CA ALA A 1148 1.40 31.90 35.41
C ALA A 1148 2.14 32.87 36.37
N SER A 1149 3.13 33.64 35.92
CA SER A 1149 3.90 34.54 36.80
C SER A 1149 3.82 36.01 36.41
N GLY A 1150 3.31 36.83 37.34
CA GLY A 1150 3.39 38.27 37.28
C GLY A 1150 4.81 38.82 37.54
N ILE A 1151 5.18 39.78 36.68
CA ILE A 1151 6.17 40.88 36.80
C ILE A 1151 7.64 40.57 36.44
N GLU A 1152 8.03 41.21 35.33
CA GLU A 1152 9.34 41.69 34.87
C GLU A 1152 10.41 40.67 34.45
N ASP A 1153 10.28 40.21 33.20
CA ASP A 1153 11.29 40.50 32.18
C ASP A 1153 10.56 40.87 30.88
N VAL A 1154 10.49 42.18 30.62
CA VAL A 1154 9.91 42.73 29.38
C VAL A 1154 10.80 42.33 28.21
N THR A 1155 10.34 41.37 27.42
CA THR A 1155 10.26 41.49 25.96
C THR A 1155 9.56 40.25 25.39
N ILE A 1156 8.30 40.43 24.99
CA ILE A 1156 7.73 40.18 23.65
C ILE A 1156 6.22 40.48 23.80
N GLU A 1157 5.82 41.74 23.62
CA GLU A 1157 4.43 42.06 23.29
C GLU A 1157 4.41 42.45 21.82
N GLU A 1158 4.20 41.46 20.94
CA GLU A 1158 3.89 41.75 19.55
C GLU A 1158 2.39 41.99 19.43
N MET A 1159 2.00 43.12 18.82
CA MET A 1159 0.67 43.27 18.22
C MET A 1159 0.46 42.12 17.23
N ARG A 1160 -0.66 41.42 17.33
CA ARG A 1160 -1.01 40.26 16.48
C ARG A 1160 -2.45 40.35 16.00
N ALA A 1161 -2.72 39.72 14.86
CA ALA A 1161 -4.01 39.71 14.21
C ALA A 1161 -4.52 38.28 14.01
N PHE A 1162 -5.76 38.02 14.42
CA PHE A 1162 -6.37 36.69 14.42
C PHE A 1162 -7.88 36.76 14.13
N PRO A 1163 -8.48 35.74 13.49
CA PRO A 1163 -7.80 34.58 12.90
C PRO A 1163 -6.92 35.01 11.72
N ASN A 1164 -5.90 34.21 11.40
CA ASN A 1164 -5.07 34.43 10.21
C ASN A 1164 -4.59 33.06 9.73
N PRO A 1165 -5.31 32.42 8.78
CA PRO A 1165 -6.28 33.02 7.87
C PRO A 1165 -7.67 33.35 8.47
N PHE A 1166 -8.33 34.43 8.02
CA PHE A 1166 -9.67 34.91 8.43
C PHE A 1166 -10.70 34.89 7.29
N VAL A 1167 -12.01 34.95 7.58
CA VAL A 1167 -13.06 34.94 6.53
C VAL A 1167 -13.53 36.34 6.14
N ASN A 1168 -13.96 37.19 7.07
CA ASN A 1168 -14.43 38.56 6.75
C ASN A 1168 -13.90 39.64 7.71
N GLU A 1169 -13.46 39.23 8.89
CA GLU A 1169 -13.09 40.12 9.99
C GLU A 1169 -11.82 39.58 10.63
N VAL A 1170 -10.93 40.49 11.04
CA VAL A 1170 -9.70 40.14 11.74
C VAL A 1170 -9.63 40.97 13.03
N TYR A 1171 -9.35 40.31 14.14
CA TYR A 1171 -9.18 40.96 15.44
C TYR A 1171 -7.72 41.27 15.67
N VAL A 1172 -7.43 42.51 16.02
CA VAL A 1172 -6.07 42.98 16.31
C VAL A 1172 -5.96 43.24 17.80
N ARG A 1173 -5.01 42.59 18.47
CA ARG A 1173 -4.69 42.87 19.87
C ARG A 1173 -3.68 43.99 19.96
N PHE A 1174 -3.99 45.02 20.75
CA PHE A 1174 -3.08 46.13 21.04
C PHE A 1174 -2.43 45.94 22.41
N ALA A 1175 -1.11 46.07 22.45
CA ALA A 1175 -0.31 45.89 23.66
C ALA A 1175 -0.54 47.01 24.69
N GLU A 1176 -0.53 48.27 24.23
CA GLU A 1176 -0.64 49.45 25.10
C GLU A 1176 -1.95 50.22 24.87
N GLU A 1177 -2.45 50.88 25.92
CA GLU A 1177 -3.57 51.82 25.80
C GLU A 1177 -3.15 52.99 24.89
N GLY A 1178 -3.99 53.34 23.92
CA GLY A 1178 -3.66 54.41 22.99
C GLY A 1178 -4.66 54.58 21.86
N THR A 1179 -4.42 55.58 21.01
CA THR A 1179 -5.14 55.76 19.76
C THR A 1179 -4.23 55.36 18.61
N TYR A 1180 -4.64 54.34 17.86
CA TYR A 1180 -3.89 53.76 16.75
C TYR A 1180 -4.58 54.02 15.43
N LYS A 1181 -3.79 54.23 14.38
CA LYS A 1181 -4.23 54.27 12.99
C LYS A 1181 -3.87 52.93 12.33
N VAL A 1182 -4.86 52.17 11.89
CA VAL A 1182 -4.70 50.89 11.20
C VAL A 1182 -4.98 51.09 9.72
N GLU A 1183 -3.99 50.85 8.87
CA GLU A 1183 -4.09 50.92 7.41
C GLU A 1183 -4.03 49.51 6.81
N LEU A 1184 -4.96 49.20 5.91
CA LEU A 1184 -5.02 47.92 5.21
C LEU A 1184 -4.64 48.13 3.74
N TYR A 1185 -3.76 47.28 3.22
CA TYR A 1185 -3.28 47.31 1.84
C TYR A 1185 -3.54 45.97 1.15
N ASP A 1186 -3.81 46.00 -0.15
CA ASP A 1186 -3.77 44.80 -1.00
C ASP A 1186 -2.33 44.43 -1.39
N THR A 1187 -2.18 43.29 -2.08
CA THR A 1187 -0.89 42.81 -2.59
C THR A 1187 -0.24 43.70 -3.65
N ALA A 1188 -1.02 44.59 -4.29
CA ALA A 1188 -0.51 45.60 -5.22
C ALA A 1188 -0.02 46.88 -4.51
N GLY A 1189 -0.12 46.94 -3.18
CA GLY A 1189 0.30 48.08 -2.36
C GLY A 1189 -0.71 49.23 -2.36
N ARG A 1190 -1.94 49.01 -2.83
CA ARG A 1190 -3.02 50.01 -2.78
C ARG A 1190 -3.66 49.99 -1.40
N LEU A 1191 -3.81 51.18 -0.80
CA LEU A 1191 -4.53 51.36 0.46
C LEU A 1191 -6.03 51.10 0.24
N LEU A 1192 -6.56 50.12 0.95
CA LEU A 1192 -7.96 49.69 0.91
C LEU A 1192 -8.82 50.38 1.96
N GLY A 1193 -8.24 50.69 3.12
CA GLY A 1193 -8.96 51.36 4.20
C GLY A 1193 -8.04 51.82 5.33
N THR A 1194 -8.52 52.81 6.09
CA THR A 1194 -7.85 53.33 7.29
C THR A 1194 -8.86 53.41 8.43
N ASN A 1195 -8.55 52.79 9.56
CA ASN A 1195 -9.36 52.84 10.78
C ASN A 1195 -8.56 53.53 11.89
N SER A 1196 -9.16 54.50 12.56
CA SER A 1196 -8.61 55.03 13.82
C SER A 1196 -9.34 54.37 14.98
N VAL A 1197 -8.58 53.68 15.85
CA VAL A 1197 -9.12 52.90 16.97
C VAL A 1197 -8.50 53.40 18.26
N SER A 1198 -9.32 53.75 19.24
CA SER A 1198 -8.88 54.03 20.61
C SER A 1198 -9.14 52.79 21.45
N VAL A 1199 -8.10 52.27 22.10
CA VAL A 1199 -8.10 50.94 22.72
C VAL A 1199 -7.47 51.01 24.11
N ALA A 1200 -7.99 50.23 25.05
CA ALA A 1200 -7.35 49.94 26.32
C ALA A 1200 -6.19 48.95 26.14
N ALA A 1201 -5.25 48.91 27.08
CA ALA A 1201 -4.14 47.96 27.05
C ALA A 1201 -4.66 46.51 27.04
N GLY A 1202 -4.23 45.72 26.06
CA GLY A 1202 -4.66 44.34 25.86
C GLY A 1202 -6.00 44.15 25.13
N GLU A 1203 -6.69 45.23 24.73
CA GLU A 1203 -7.98 45.15 24.04
C GLU A 1203 -7.84 44.63 22.60
N MET A 1204 -8.79 43.78 22.19
CA MET A 1204 -8.92 43.25 20.83
C MET A 1204 -9.92 44.08 20.06
N VAL A 1205 -9.50 44.64 18.91
CA VAL A 1205 -10.40 45.41 18.04
C VAL A 1205 -10.68 44.65 16.78
N ASN A 1206 -11.98 44.52 16.46
CA ASN A 1206 -12.42 44.02 15.17
C ASN A 1206 -12.07 45.02 14.07
N ILE A 1207 -11.28 44.57 13.10
CA ILE A 1207 -11.01 45.28 11.86
C ILE A 1207 -11.74 44.56 10.72
N PRO A 1208 -12.85 45.12 10.21
CA PRO A 1208 -13.53 44.53 9.07
C PRO A 1208 -12.67 44.69 7.82
N VAL A 1209 -12.55 43.61 7.03
CA VAL A 1209 -11.74 43.60 5.82
C VAL A 1209 -12.62 43.27 4.61
N SER A 1210 -13.00 44.32 3.88
CA SER A 1210 -13.75 44.23 2.63
C SER A 1210 -12.79 44.04 1.45
N GLY A 1211 -12.89 42.87 0.81
CA GLY A 1211 -12.06 42.48 -0.33
C GLY A 1211 -12.20 40.99 -0.65
N GLN A 1212 -11.65 40.54 -1.78
CA GLN A 1212 -11.67 39.14 -2.23
C GLN A 1212 -10.76 38.26 -1.35
N PRO A 1213 -10.96 36.94 -1.31
CA PRO A 1213 -9.98 36.01 -0.74
C PRO A 1213 -8.56 36.30 -1.23
N GLY A 1214 -7.57 36.21 -0.34
CA GLY A 1214 -6.18 36.51 -0.66
C GLY A 1214 -5.41 37.22 0.45
N MET A 1215 -4.17 37.62 0.15
CA MET A 1215 -3.25 38.23 1.12
C MET A 1215 -3.46 39.74 1.23
N TYR A 1216 -3.43 40.25 2.45
CA TYR A 1216 -3.53 41.66 2.80
C TYR A 1216 -2.34 42.05 3.67
N PHE A 1217 -1.94 43.32 3.61
CA PHE A 1217 -0.94 43.88 4.51
C PHE A 1217 -1.58 44.90 5.43
N MET A 1218 -1.51 44.67 6.74
CA MET A 1218 -1.96 45.61 7.74
C MET A 1218 -0.77 46.37 8.32
N LYS A 1219 -0.89 47.69 8.43
CA LYS A 1219 0.07 48.58 9.09
C LYS A 1219 -0.59 49.34 10.21
N ILE A 1220 0.01 49.34 11.39
CA ILE A 1220 -0.51 49.97 12.59
C ILE A 1220 0.43 51.11 13.00
N TYR A 1221 -0.11 52.31 13.21
CA TYR A 1221 0.63 53.50 13.60
C TYR A 1221 0.12 54.07 14.92
N SER A 1222 1.00 54.71 15.68
CA SER A 1222 0.68 55.63 16.77
C SER A 1222 1.41 56.95 16.53
N ASP A 1223 0.74 58.10 16.64
CA ASP A 1223 1.30 59.44 16.36
C ASP A 1223 2.14 59.50 15.06
N ASP A 1224 1.60 58.94 13.98
CA ASP A 1224 2.22 58.79 12.64
C ASP A 1224 3.53 57.98 12.58
N THR A 1225 3.90 57.30 13.67
CA THR A 1225 5.01 56.34 13.71
C THR A 1225 4.48 54.93 13.48
N LEU A 1226 5.03 54.21 12.49
CA LEU A 1226 4.67 52.81 12.20
C LEU A 1226 5.17 51.91 13.34
N LEU A 1227 4.26 51.22 14.03
CA LEU A 1227 4.55 50.32 15.14
C LEU A 1227 4.67 48.87 14.70
N LYS A 1228 3.77 48.41 13.81
CA LYS A 1228 3.76 47.03 13.32
C LYS A 1228 3.24 46.94 11.89
N ALA A 1229 3.80 46.03 11.12
CA ALA A 1229 3.26 45.59 9.85
C ALA A 1229 3.11 44.06 9.87
N MET A 1230 2.02 43.55 9.33
CA MET A 1230 1.72 42.11 9.32
C MET A 1230 0.92 41.69 8.08
N SER A 1231 1.15 40.46 7.64
CA SER A 1231 0.42 39.83 6.56
C SER A 1231 -0.79 39.09 7.10
N LEU A 1232 -1.93 39.28 6.45
CA LEU A 1232 -3.20 38.64 6.79
C LEU A 1232 -3.70 37.88 5.57
N ILE A 1233 -4.30 36.70 5.77
CA ILE A 1233 -4.82 35.86 4.70
C ILE A 1233 -6.33 35.77 4.85
N LYS A 1234 -7.07 36.29 3.87
CA LYS A 1234 -8.53 36.13 3.80
C LYS A 1234 -8.85 34.82 3.05
N LYS A 1235 -9.64 33.93 3.66
CA LYS A 1235 -10.19 32.72 3.04
C LYS A 1235 -11.29 33.07 2.05
#